data_AF-A0A1T3NMH1-F1
#
_entry.id   AF-A0A1T3NMH1-F1
#
_cell.length_a   1.000
_cell.length_b   1.000
_cell.length_c   1.000
_cell.angle_alpha   90.00
_cell.angle_beta   90.00
_cell.angle_gamma   90.00
#
_symmetry.space_group_name_H-M   'P 1'
#
loop_
_entity.id
_entity.type
_entity.pdbx_description
1 polymer ?
#
loop_
_entity_poly.entity_id
_entity_poly.type
_entity_poly.pdbx_seq_one_letter_code
_entity_poly.pdbx_strand_id
1 'polypeptide(L)'
;MPPSKCPHRTEVTPTVANSVMEAVGETGASAEGVLSAEEAQLFRAFLLGGTEALAERDLPEADILTDRRAHDIGFGPVPGGYHWFIGARGAIEPDDPSAPAGRTFRPRDEDESALLRQLNELQAQADARERDLRAARERLYQLWWLTRREDQPPVFHEGIDDALAQAKAEVERLSGTSTLDALLPTGRTVDQLAADIERKYPRYGARSARTLIRAPRQDFEYSADPVLALEGANLHAPLVREESLPCRTPDRLVTAASGVTGSQVAPLVAKLTLTDLPPCFPALATEFFILGKALKTGNYTNVTGMMPIYGTSAWEMPWQPLFLMWKAEYFPLPFHDEDGDHWEFIERSRYRWKGWPEERRPQEIRTVIASGRQLLAPTAGHVMEGELDVHARRRDGLIPAETLRRLRSDAKETDVLSQVLDGFGAAIAQRQPSGATQPPPDIADLLGDGDFAPPDPGGAPTDDWGEWPPSRFQELRAGQMAFLDLSVVDRFGRAVDLIGDSLHFRPEIVRTMQPAHFAQDQDADRLIELGPRLLQPARLRFDFLSAIGDEDVEAAPGSNPVCAWLVHNRLDRSLVVYEATGSALGELRVTRNAQSVREVSWSVLPGSEVTDFEQLRGISVHAHDFLKPVKTRGPEVFDAFRATVDKALQTIDPAGPADPGLGFLLGRPLALIRTRLEMETHGPLASDVSWRMLFEDTERELPSYPWVVRMGEADETEDGVVGYVTDGDYERFDTIVDPAAGGGDYLRPIGDVPKLWLNFGDRNTAVLTLLVDPRGAAHATTDLLATKKVVVPQEFTDAALARMSVNFRTGDLLAGSVDLYGPSREPQETVLMPVPATVLGEWSWSENRGGTWEKLAIQPQDTSDLPPVEPEIRSGFLTLDNAAAHSRSTEGS
;
A
#
# COMPACT_ATOMS: atom_id res chain seq x y z
N MET A 1 -27.43 29.54 -34.59
CA MET A 1 -27.86 29.09 -33.26
C MET A 1 -27.38 30.11 -32.23
N PRO A 2 -28.07 30.27 -31.08
CA PRO A 2 -27.49 31.04 -29.98
C PRO A 2 -26.12 30.46 -29.58
N PRO A 3 -25.18 31.30 -29.11
CA PRO A 3 -23.91 30.82 -28.55
C PRO A 3 -24.19 29.79 -27.45
N SER A 4 -23.41 28.72 -27.44
CA SER A 4 -23.54 27.61 -26.50
C SER A 4 -22.21 27.42 -25.81
N LYS A 5 -22.27 27.17 -24.50
CA LYS A 5 -21.12 26.83 -23.67
C LYS A 5 -20.77 25.34 -23.70
N CYS A 6 -21.53 24.56 -24.48
CA CYS A 6 -21.29 23.14 -24.72
C CYS A 6 -19.99 22.98 -25.51
N PRO A 7 -19.01 22.19 -25.03
CA PRO A 7 -17.77 21.94 -25.76
C PRO A 7 -18.05 21.16 -27.03
N HIS A 8 -17.15 21.29 -28.00
CA HIS A 8 -17.07 20.37 -29.12
C HIS A 8 -16.32 19.10 -28.68
N ARG A 9 -16.64 17.94 -29.26
CA ARG A 9 -15.98 16.66 -28.89
C ARG A 9 -14.45 16.68 -29.00
N THR A 10 -13.90 17.52 -29.89
CA THR A 10 -12.45 17.67 -30.11
C THR A 10 -11.78 18.59 -29.09
N GLU A 11 -12.56 19.27 -28.26
CA GLU A 11 -12.07 20.13 -27.17
C GLU A 11 -12.02 19.36 -25.85
N VAL A 12 -12.52 18.12 -25.81
CA VAL A 12 -12.53 17.28 -24.62
C VAL A 12 -11.49 16.18 -24.77
N THR A 13 -10.56 16.12 -23.83
CA THR A 13 -9.51 15.09 -23.79
C THR A 13 -9.86 14.04 -22.74
N PRO A 14 -10.19 12.80 -23.14
CA PRO A 14 -10.41 11.70 -22.21
C PRO A 14 -9.10 10.99 -21.86
N THR A 15 -8.79 10.88 -20.57
CA THR A 15 -7.62 10.17 -20.04
C THR A 15 -8.04 9.02 -19.14
N VAL A 16 -7.47 7.83 -19.33
CA VAL A 16 -7.75 6.63 -18.53
C VAL A 16 -6.55 6.26 -17.67
N ALA A 17 -6.81 5.97 -16.39
CA ALA A 17 -5.80 5.57 -15.42
C ALA A 17 -6.38 4.63 -14.34
N ASN A 18 -5.56 4.17 -13.39
CA ASN A 18 -6.03 3.36 -12.26
C ASN A 18 -6.59 4.22 -11.10
N SER A 19 -6.26 5.51 -11.05
CA SER A 19 -6.74 6.43 -10.04
C SER A 19 -6.99 7.85 -10.60
N VAL A 20 -7.75 8.66 -9.86
CA VAL A 20 -7.98 10.08 -10.22
C VAL A 20 -6.68 10.86 -10.27
N MET A 21 -5.78 10.65 -9.30
CA MET A 21 -4.50 11.39 -9.23
C MET A 21 -3.57 11.01 -10.38
N GLU A 22 -3.54 9.74 -10.76
CA GLU A 22 -2.78 9.28 -11.92
C GLU A 22 -3.34 9.86 -13.22
N ALA A 23 -4.67 9.86 -13.40
CA ALA A 23 -5.32 10.43 -14.59
C ALA A 23 -5.05 11.93 -14.73
N VAL A 24 -5.26 12.71 -13.66
CA VAL A 24 -5.03 14.17 -13.66
C VAL A 24 -3.54 14.50 -13.86
N GLY A 25 -2.64 13.73 -13.26
CA GLY A 25 -1.20 13.89 -13.45
C GLY A 25 -0.75 13.65 -14.89
N GLU A 26 -1.34 12.67 -15.57
CA GLU A 26 -1.08 12.39 -16.98
C GLU A 26 -1.65 13.47 -17.90
N THR A 27 -2.89 13.93 -17.63
CA THR A 27 -3.51 15.04 -18.35
C THR A 27 -2.70 16.33 -18.25
N GLY A 28 -2.19 16.66 -17.06
CA GLY A 28 -1.30 17.82 -16.88
C GLY A 28 0.02 17.71 -17.66
N ALA A 29 0.48 16.48 -17.94
CA ALA A 29 1.67 16.24 -18.75
C ALA A 29 1.42 16.33 -20.26
N SER A 30 0.20 16.01 -20.71
CA SER A 30 -0.18 16.02 -22.12
C SER A 30 -0.72 17.36 -22.62
N ALA A 31 -1.04 18.31 -21.73
CA ALA A 31 -1.44 19.67 -22.07
C ALA A 31 -0.31 20.45 -22.78
N GLU A 32 -0.20 20.29 -24.11
CA GLU A 32 0.80 20.95 -24.95
C GLU A 32 0.85 22.47 -24.68
N GLY A 33 1.97 22.93 -24.09
CA GLY A 33 2.30 24.35 -23.94
C GLY A 33 1.96 24.99 -22.58
N VAL A 34 1.42 24.25 -21.61
CA VAL A 34 1.14 24.79 -20.25
C VAL A 34 2.25 24.47 -19.26
N LEU A 35 2.74 23.23 -19.24
CA LEU A 35 3.85 22.76 -18.39
C LEU A 35 4.99 22.23 -19.28
N SER A 36 6.23 22.49 -18.89
CA SER A 36 7.38 21.75 -19.41
C SER A 36 7.35 20.29 -18.93
N ALA A 37 8.07 19.38 -19.60
CA ALA A 37 8.12 17.98 -19.20
C ALA A 37 8.59 17.78 -17.73
N GLU A 38 9.48 18.64 -17.24
CA GLU A 38 9.95 18.63 -15.85
C GLU A 38 8.87 19.11 -14.88
N GLU A 39 8.13 20.16 -15.23
CA GLU A 39 7.01 20.67 -14.42
C GLU A 39 5.84 19.68 -14.37
N ALA A 40 5.59 18.96 -15.46
CA ALA A 40 4.60 17.89 -15.52
C ALA A 40 4.94 16.71 -14.60
N GLN A 41 6.22 16.30 -14.56
CA GLN A 41 6.69 15.26 -13.64
C GLN A 41 6.57 15.72 -12.18
N LEU A 42 6.93 16.97 -11.87
CA LEU A 42 6.75 17.57 -10.55
C LEU A 42 5.27 17.57 -10.13
N PHE A 43 4.39 17.95 -11.04
CA PHE A 43 2.95 17.97 -10.79
C PHE A 43 2.42 16.56 -10.54
N ARG A 44 2.81 15.57 -11.35
CA ARG A 44 2.45 14.16 -11.16
C ARG A 44 2.94 13.62 -9.81
N ALA A 45 4.20 13.87 -9.44
CA ALA A 45 4.75 13.46 -8.15
C ALA A 45 3.99 14.11 -6.97
N PHE A 46 3.69 15.41 -7.06
CA PHE A 46 2.89 16.12 -6.07
C PHE A 46 1.49 15.51 -5.90
N LEU A 47 0.82 15.18 -7.00
CA LEU A 47 -0.50 14.55 -6.96
C LEU A 47 -0.47 13.14 -6.35
N LEU A 48 0.58 12.38 -6.58
CA LEU A 48 0.67 10.98 -6.11
C LEU A 48 1.19 10.86 -4.67
N GLY A 49 1.96 11.81 -4.15
CA GLY A 49 2.54 11.68 -2.80
C GLY A 49 2.85 12.98 -2.08
N GLY A 50 2.24 14.09 -2.52
CA GLY A 50 2.34 15.38 -1.85
C GLY A 50 3.79 15.86 -1.69
N THR A 51 4.15 16.27 -0.47
CA THR A 51 5.48 16.83 -0.16
C THR A 51 6.60 15.81 -0.13
N GLU A 52 6.28 14.56 0.21
CA GLU A 52 7.27 13.49 0.34
C GLU A 52 7.77 13.10 -1.05
N ALA A 53 6.85 12.85 -1.99
CA ALA A 53 7.18 12.60 -3.38
C ALA A 53 7.97 13.76 -4.04
N LEU A 54 7.65 15.01 -3.71
CA LEU A 54 8.42 16.16 -4.22
C LEU A 54 9.83 16.23 -3.65
N ALA A 55 10.03 15.87 -2.37
CA ALA A 55 11.35 15.83 -1.76
C ALA A 55 12.21 14.68 -2.33
N GLU A 56 11.56 13.58 -2.69
CA GLU A 56 12.17 12.39 -3.26
C GLU A 56 12.49 12.53 -4.75
N ARG A 57 11.96 13.52 -5.46
CA ARG A 57 12.17 13.70 -6.90
C ARG A 57 13.65 13.79 -7.29
N ASP A 58 14.43 14.46 -6.46
CA ASP A 58 15.86 14.66 -6.73
C ASP A 58 16.69 13.42 -6.36
N LEU A 59 16.06 12.38 -5.80
CA LEU A 59 16.69 11.09 -5.56
C LEU A 59 16.79 10.30 -6.87
N PRO A 60 17.86 9.50 -7.06
CA PRO A 60 17.98 8.60 -8.20
C PRO A 60 16.79 7.65 -8.37
N GLU A 61 16.09 7.32 -7.28
CA GLU A 61 14.95 6.40 -7.23
C GLU A 61 13.55 7.04 -7.37
N ALA A 62 13.45 8.33 -7.70
CA ALA A 62 12.16 9.03 -7.80
C ALA A 62 11.12 8.32 -8.68
N ASP A 63 11.57 7.72 -9.78
CA ASP A 63 10.77 6.99 -10.75
C ASP A 63 10.02 5.81 -10.13
N ILE A 64 10.73 4.99 -9.34
CA ILE A 64 10.15 3.77 -8.76
C ILE A 64 9.23 4.09 -7.58
N LEU A 65 9.57 5.11 -6.79
CA LEU A 65 8.72 5.61 -5.71
C LEU A 65 7.41 6.20 -6.26
N THR A 66 7.48 6.92 -7.40
CA THR A 66 6.29 7.46 -8.07
C THR A 66 5.41 6.34 -8.65
N ASP A 67 6.02 5.36 -9.32
CA ASP A 67 5.30 4.21 -9.87
C ASP A 67 4.63 3.37 -8.76
N ARG A 68 5.30 3.15 -7.63
CA ARG A 68 4.74 2.45 -6.46
C ARG A 68 3.54 3.19 -5.87
N ARG A 69 3.63 4.52 -5.70
CA ARG A 69 2.50 5.32 -5.22
C ARG A 69 1.30 5.27 -6.17
N ALA A 70 1.55 5.36 -7.49
CA ALA A 70 0.50 5.24 -8.49
C ALA A 70 -0.21 3.89 -8.41
N HIS A 71 0.54 2.81 -8.16
CA HIS A 71 0.02 1.47 -7.93
C HIS A 71 -0.80 1.38 -6.64
N ASP A 72 -0.22 1.77 -5.51
CA ASP A 72 -0.84 1.61 -4.18
C ASP A 72 -2.14 2.43 -4.02
N ILE A 73 -2.24 3.61 -4.64
CA ILE A 73 -3.46 4.45 -4.64
C ILE A 73 -4.63 3.76 -5.37
N GLY A 74 -4.36 2.79 -6.25
CA GLY A 74 -5.38 1.99 -6.93
C GLY A 74 -6.13 1.01 -6.02
N PHE A 75 -5.77 0.92 -4.75
CA PHE A 75 -6.38 0.02 -3.76
C PHE A 75 -7.07 0.80 -2.65
N GLY A 76 -8.25 0.33 -2.24
CA GLY A 76 -8.99 0.89 -1.11
C GLY A 76 -9.07 -0.09 0.06
N PRO A 77 -9.09 0.39 1.32
CA PRO A 77 -9.11 -0.46 2.50
C PRO A 77 -10.50 -1.05 2.76
N VAL A 78 -10.51 -2.30 3.24
CA VAL A 78 -11.65 -3.02 3.81
C VAL A 78 -11.23 -3.53 5.18
N PRO A 79 -11.96 -3.21 6.28
CA PRO A 79 -11.52 -3.53 7.63
C PRO A 79 -11.06 -4.97 7.84
N GLY A 80 -9.84 -5.14 8.37
CA GLY A 80 -9.17 -6.43 8.58
C GLY A 80 -9.63 -7.27 9.78
N GLY A 81 -10.44 -6.67 10.66
CA GLY A 81 -10.73 -7.20 11.99
C GLY A 81 -9.86 -6.55 13.07
N TYR A 82 -9.66 -7.22 14.20
CA TYR A 82 -8.97 -6.63 15.36
C TYR A 82 -7.96 -7.59 16.00
N HIS A 83 -7.01 -7.03 16.74
CA HIS A 83 -6.18 -7.76 17.70
C HIS A 83 -6.17 -7.02 19.05
N TRP A 84 -5.69 -7.71 20.08
CA TRP A 84 -5.68 -7.26 21.45
C TRP A 84 -4.25 -7.10 21.98
N PHE A 85 -4.02 -6.00 22.70
CA PHE A 85 -2.77 -5.74 23.42
C PHE A 85 -3.02 -5.24 24.84
N ILE A 86 -2.01 -5.32 25.70
CA ILE A 86 -2.01 -4.71 27.03
C ILE A 86 -1.00 -3.55 27.04
N GLY A 87 -1.51 -2.32 27.14
CA GLY A 87 -0.69 -1.11 27.13
C GLY A 87 -0.78 -0.31 28.43
N ALA A 88 0.12 0.67 28.59
CA ALA A 88 0.00 1.67 29.65
C ALA A 88 -1.20 2.59 29.39
N ARG A 89 -1.78 3.14 30.47
CA ARG A 89 -2.91 4.07 30.38
C ARG A 89 -2.56 5.28 29.50
N GLY A 90 -3.36 5.52 28.45
CA GLY A 90 -3.19 6.65 27.52
C GLY A 90 -2.25 6.38 26.34
N ALA A 91 -1.85 5.13 26.10
CA ALA A 91 -0.90 4.77 25.05
C ALA A 91 -1.46 4.84 23.60
N ILE A 92 -2.72 5.19 23.38
CA ILE A 92 -3.30 5.27 22.02
C ILE A 92 -3.49 6.74 21.64
N GLU A 93 -2.80 7.19 20.59
CA GLU A 93 -3.30 8.30 19.77
C GLU A 93 -4.13 7.67 18.64
N PRO A 94 -5.39 8.09 18.42
CA PRO A 94 -6.33 7.33 17.58
C PRO A 94 -6.12 7.41 16.05
N ASP A 95 -5.23 8.28 15.56
CA ASP A 95 -5.32 8.78 14.17
C ASP A 95 -4.13 8.43 13.26
N ASP A 96 -3.22 7.53 13.66
CA ASP A 96 -2.13 7.10 12.77
C ASP A 96 -2.22 5.59 12.43
N PRO A 97 -2.91 5.23 11.34
CA PRO A 97 -2.94 3.85 10.83
C PRO A 97 -1.58 3.38 10.28
N SER A 98 -0.58 4.27 10.21
CA SER A 98 0.75 4.02 9.69
C SER A 98 1.89 4.16 10.73
N ALA A 99 1.57 4.42 12.00
CA ALA A 99 2.59 4.55 13.03
C ALA A 99 3.33 3.21 13.23
N PRO A 100 4.64 3.14 12.98
CA PRO A 100 5.42 1.95 13.30
C PRO A 100 5.32 1.69 14.80
N ALA A 101 5.22 0.42 15.15
CA ALA A 101 5.17 -0.16 16.49
C ALA A 101 6.23 0.43 17.47
N GLY A 102 5.95 1.63 17.98
CA GLY A 102 6.86 2.44 18.81
C GLY A 102 6.31 2.73 20.20
N ARG A 103 5.26 2.03 20.65
CA ARG A 103 4.78 2.11 22.04
C ARG A 103 4.86 0.72 22.66
N THR A 104 5.55 0.61 23.80
CA THR A 104 5.86 -0.65 24.46
C THR A 104 4.59 -1.39 24.93
N PHE A 105 4.20 -2.44 24.21
CA PHE A 105 3.09 -3.34 24.55
C PHE A 105 3.59 -4.69 25.12
N ARG A 106 4.74 -4.69 25.82
CA ARG A 106 5.29 -5.93 26.35
C ARG A 106 4.43 -6.50 27.49
N PRO A 107 3.98 -7.75 27.40
CA PRO A 107 3.42 -8.44 28.55
C PRO A 107 4.47 -8.52 29.67
N ARG A 108 4.01 -8.42 30.92
CA ARG A 108 4.89 -8.46 32.11
C ARG A 108 5.34 -9.86 32.48
N ASP A 109 4.46 -10.82 32.27
CA ASP A 109 4.58 -12.18 32.74
C ASP A 109 3.92 -13.15 31.75
N GLU A 110 4.15 -14.44 31.99
CA GLU A 110 3.59 -15.52 31.17
C GLU A 110 2.05 -15.56 31.21
N ASP A 111 1.43 -15.08 32.29
CA ASP A 111 -0.03 -15.02 32.43
C ASP A 111 -0.64 -13.96 31.49
N GLU A 112 -0.06 -12.75 31.41
CA GLU A 112 -0.45 -11.72 30.45
C GLU A 112 -0.24 -12.20 29.01
N SER A 113 0.88 -12.87 28.71
CA SER A 113 1.16 -13.44 27.39
C SER A 113 0.16 -14.53 27.00
N ALA A 114 -0.15 -15.45 27.91
CA ALA A 114 -1.10 -16.54 27.66
C ALA A 114 -2.53 -16.00 27.44
N LEU A 115 -2.93 -14.98 28.21
CA LEU A 115 -4.22 -14.32 28.04
C LEU A 115 -4.32 -13.62 26.68
N LEU A 116 -3.29 -12.87 26.27
CA LEU A 116 -3.27 -12.17 24.99
C LEU A 116 -3.31 -13.15 23.82
N ARG A 117 -2.53 -14.23 23.87
CA ARG A 117 -2.57 -15.30 22.87
C ARG A 117 -3.99 -15.86 22.73
N GLN A 118 -4.61 -16.22 23.84
CA GLN A 118 -5.99 -16.73 23.84
C GLN A 118 -6.99 -15.71 23.26
N LEU A 119 -6.90 -14.44 23.66
CA LEU A 119 -7.80 -13.39 23.15
C LEU A 119 -7.62 -13.18 21.64
N ASN A 120 -6.39 -13.16 21.15
CA ASN A 120 -6.09 -12.97 19.73
C ASN A 120 -6.52 -14.17 18.88
N GLU A 121 -6.38 -15.40 19.37
CA GLU A 121 -6.91 -16.61 18.72
C GLU A 121 -8.44 -16.57 18.64
N LEU A 122 -9.12 -16.21 19.72
CA LEU A 122 -10.58 -16.08 19.73
C LEU A 122 -11.05 -14.95 18.81
N GLN A 123 -10.33 -13.81 18.79
CA GLN A 123 -10.64 -12.68 17.92
C GLN A 123 -10.48 -13.06 16.44
N ALA A 124 -9.42 -13.79 16.08
CA ALA A 124 -9.23 -14.28 14.71
C ALA A 124 -10.38 -15.22 14.26
N GLN A 125 -10.87 -16.08 15.15
CA GLN A 125 -12.05 -16.93 14.88
C GLN A 125 -13.33 -16.11 14.72
N ALA A 126 -13.51 -15.05 15.53
CA ALA A 126 -14.65 -14.16 15.44
C ALA A 126 -14.65 -13.38 14.11
N ASP A 127 -13.49 -12.83 13.72
CA ASP A 127 -13.30 -12.10 12.46
C ASP A 127 -13.54 -13.01 11.25
N ALA A 128 -13.04 -14.26 11.28
CA ALA A 128 -13.31 -15.25 10.23
C ALA A 128 -14.81 -15.57 10.12
N ARG A 129 -15.48 -15.82 11.25
CA ARG A 129 -16.94 -16.05 11.29
C ARG A 129 -17.73 -14.88 10.73
N GLU A 130 -17.32 -13.64 11.00
CA GLU A 130 -17.99 -12.44 10.47
C GLU A 130 -17.88 -12.36 8.93
N ARG A 131 -16.70 -12.70 8.37
CA ARG A 131 -16.51 -12.79 6.92
C ARG A 131 -17.37 -13.88 6.29
N ASP A 132 -17.39 -15.07 6.89
CA ASP A 132 -18.24 -16.19 6.43
C ASP A 132 -19.72 -15.82 6.50
N LEU A 133 -20.16 -15.15 7.56
CA LEU A 133 -21.53 -14.68 7.72
C LEU A 133 -21.90 -13.66 6.64
N ARG A 134 -20.99 -12.73 6.31
CA ARG A 134 -21.21 -11.76 5.24
C ARG A 134 -21.40 -12.47 3.89
N ALA A 135 -20.58 -13.47 3.58
CA ALA A 135 -20.70 -14.25 2.35
C ALA A 135 -21.99 -15.09 2.30
N ALA A 136 -22.38 -15.72 3.42
CA ALA A 136 -23.63 -16.46 3.51
C ALA A 136 -24.86 -15.54 3.29
N ARG A 137 -24.83 -14.31 3.82
CA ARG A 137 -25.86 -13.30 3.58
C ARG A 137 -25.90 -12.84 2.12
N GLU A 138 -24.74 -12.61 1.50
CA GLU A 138 -24.68 -12.28 0.07
C GLU A 138 -25.29 -13.39 -0.78
N ARG A 139 -24.96 -14.65 -0.50
CA ARG A 139 -25.54 -15.81 -1.19
C ARG A 139 -27.06 -15.89 -1.01
N LEU A 140 -27.56 -15.66 0.21
CA LEU A 140 -29.00 -15.61 0.48
C LEU A 140 -29.68 -14.50 -0.33
N TYR A 141 -29.08 -13.31 -0.37
CA TYR A 141 -29.58 -12.18 -1.16
C TYR A 141 -29.61 -12.50 -2.66
N GLN A 142 -28.54 -13.07 -3.21
CA GLN A 142 -28.46 -13.47 -4.61
C GLN A 142 -29.58 -14.44 -4.98
N LEU A 143 -29.77 -15.51 -4.21
CA LEU A 143 -30.82 -16.50 -4.46
C LEU A 143 -32.21 -15.87 -4.38
N TRP A 144 -32.47 -15.07 -3.34
CA TRP A 144 -33.72 -14.34 -3.20
C TRP A 144 -33.98 -13.41 -4.38
N TRP A 145 -32.99 -12.63 -4.81
CA TRP A 145 -33.11 -11.71 -5.94
C TRP A 145 -33.50 -12.44 -7.22
N LEU A 146 -32.85 -13.59 -7.49
CA LEU A 146 -33.14 -14.41 -8.66
C LEU A 146 -34.58 -14.94 -8.66
N THR A 147 -35.18 -15.21 -7.49
CA THR A 147 -36.61 -15.59 -7.38
C THR A 147 -37.59 -14.48 -7.79
N ARG A 148 -37.12 -13.24 -7.92
CA ARG A 148 -37.93 -12.06 -8.31
C ARG A 148 -37.85 -11.75 -9.80
N ARG A 149 -36.94 -12.38 -10.53
CA ARG A 149 -36.79 -12.17 -11.96
C ARG A 149 -37.92 -12.81 -12.76
N GLU A 150 -38.33 -12.20 -13.87
CA GLU A 150 -39.38 -12.76 -14.73
C GLU A 150 -38.85 -13.82 -15.72
N ASP A 151 -37.54 -13.81 -15.98
CA ASP A 151 -36.85 -14.65 -16.97
C ASP A 151 -36.22 -15.92 -16.37
N GLN A 152 -36.80 -16.44 -15.29
CA GLN A 152 -36.32 -17.66 -14.62
C GLN A 152 -36.47 -18.89 -15.53
N PRO A 153 -35.40 -19.65 -15.79
CA PRO A 153 -35.50 -20.89 -16.57
C PRO A 153 -36.13 -22.04 -15.76
N PRO A 154 -36.67 -23.09 -16.42
CA PRO A 154 -37.26 -24.24 -15.73
C PRO A 154 -36.31 -24.91 -14.72
N VAL A 155 -35.03 -25.08 -15.07
CA VAL A 155 -33.99 -25.67 -14.18
C VAL A 155 -33.85 -24.94 -12.85
N PHE A 156 -34.14 -23.64 -12.82
CA PHE A 156 -34.07 -22.85 -11.60
C PHE A 156 -35.13 -23.27 -10.57
N HIS A 157 -36.32 -23.66 -11.04
CA HIS A 157 -37.43 -24.05 -10.18
C HIS A 157 -37.20 -25.39 -9.47
N GLU A 158 -36.35 -26.26 -10.03
CA GLU A 158 -36.10 -27.60 -9.47
C GLU A 158 -35.21 -27.56 -8.22
N GLY A 159 -34.33 -26.56 -8.08
CA GLY A 159 -33.32 -26.50 -7.00
C GLY A 159 -33.39 -25.28 -6.07
N ILE A 160 -34.16 -24.24 -6.43
CA ILE A 160 -34.15 -22.97 -5.69
C ILE A 160 -34.69 -23.07 -4.26
N ASP A 161 -35.75 -23.84 -4.02
CA ASP A 161 -36.37 -23.94 -2.69
C ASP A 161 -35.39 -24.57 -1.68
N ASP A 162 -34.69 -25.63 -2.09
CA ASP A 162 -33.67 -26.30 -1.29
C ASP A 162 -32.46 -25.38 -1.07
N ALA A 163 -31.98 -24.70 -2.12
CA ALA A 163 -30.86 -23.78 -2.01
C ALA A 163 -31.16 -22.58 -1.08
N LEU A 164 -32.37 -22.02 -1.16
CA LEU A 164 -32.81 -20.93 -0.29
C LEU A 164 -32.92 -21.40 1.16
N ALA A 165 -33.45 -22.61 1.39
CA ALA A 165 -33.53 -23.20 2.73
C ALA A 165 -32.13 -23.45 3.33
N GLN A 166 -31.19 -23.95 2.53
CA GLN A 166 -29.79 -24.15 2.95
C GLN A 166 -29.10 -22.82 3.27
N ALA A 167 -29.25 -21.80 2.41
CA ALA A 167 -28.68 -20.47 2.64
C ALA A 167 -29.23 -19.81 3.92
N LYS A 168 -30.54 -19.94 4.18
CA LYS A 168 -31.16 -19.48 5.44
C LYS A 168 -30.57 -20.19 6.65
N ALA A 169 -30.53 -21.52 6.62
CA ALA A 169 -29.99 -22.32 7.72
C ALA A 169 -28.52 -21.97 8.01
N GLU A 170 -27.73 -21.69 6.98
CA GLU A 170 -26.33 -21.29 7.12
C GLU A 170 -26.17 -19.91 7.77
N VAL A 171 -26.96 -18.92 7.35
CA VAL A 171 -26.99 -17.59 7.98
C VAL A 171 -27.41 -17.70 9.45
N GLU A 172 -28.42 -18.50 9.77
CA GLU A 172 -28.87 -18.76 11.15
C GLU A 172 -27.78 -19.43 11.99
N ARG A 173 -27.08 -20.43 11.43
CA ARG A 173 -25.97 -21.13 12.07
C ARG A 173 -24.83 -20.19 12.41
N LEU A 174 -24.43 -19.32 11.48
CA LEU A 174 -23.33 -18.37 11.64
C LEU A 174 -23.70 -17.16 12.53
N SER A 175 -24.97 -16.72 12.49
CA SER A 175 -25.48 -15.61 13.32
C SER A 175 -25.74 -16.02 14.78
N GLY A 176 -25.77 -17.31 15.08
CA GLY A 176 -26.01 -17.84 16.42
C GLY A 176 -25.01 -17.32 17.46
N THR A 177 -25.48 -17.09 18.69
CA THR A 177 -24.61 -16.71 19.82
C THR A 177 -23.59 -17.81 20.08
N SER A 178 -22.31 -17.45 20.02
CA SER A 178 -21.20 -18.38 20.20
C SER A 178 -20.60 -18.25 21.60
N THR A 179 -19.79 -19.21 22.00
CA THR A 179 -18.91 -19.10 23.16
C THR A 179 -17.91 -17.94 23.03
N LEU A 180 -17.58 -17.50 21.80
CA LEU A 180 -16.68 -16.37 21.54
C LEU A 180 -17.24 -15.06 22.12
N ASP A 181 -18.55 -14.84 21.95
CA ASP A 181 -19.23 -13.60 22.36
C ASP A 181 -19.25 -13.43 23.90
N ALA A 182 -19.14 -14.54 24.63
CA ALA A 182 -19.05 -14.56 26.08
C ALA A 182 -17.65 -14.16 26.60
N LEU A 183 -16.59 -14.46 25.85
CA LEU A 183 -15.20 -14.24 26.27
C LEU A 183 -14.63 -12.95 25.71
N LEU A 184 -14.86 -12.64 24.43
CA LEU A 184 -14.35 -11.43 23.79
C LEU A 184 -15.15 -10.20 24.21
N PRO A 185 -14.51 -9.07 24.58
CA PRO A 185 -15.25 -7.83 24.82
C PRO A 185 -15.94 -7.31 23.54
N THR A 186 -17.25 -7.09 23.60
CA THR A 186 -18.09 -6.75 22.44
C THR A 186 -18.72 -5.36 22.59
N GLY A 187 -17.99 -4.32 22.15
CA GLY A 187 -18.46 -2.93 22.11
C GLY A 187 -18.27 -2.30 20.74
N ARG A 188 -19.30 -1.59 20.25
CA ARG A 188 -19.25 -0.79 19.00
C ARG A 188 -18.74 0.63 19.23
N THR A 189 -18.95 1.16 20.43
CA THR A 189 -18.42 2.47 20.86
C THR A 189 -17.32 2.29 21.90
N VAL A 190 -16.46 3.30 22.04
CA VAL A 190 -15.37 3.30 23.03
C VAL A 190 -15.90 3.06 24.45
N ASP A 191 -17.01 3.70 24.82
CA ASP A 191 -17.61 3.56 26.15
C ASP A 191 -18.22 2.17 26.38
N GLN A 192 -18.92 1.62 25.38
CA GLN A 192 -19.45 0.26 25.46
C GLN A 192 -18.34 -0.78 25.57
N LEU A 193 -17.26 -0.61 24.81
CA LEU A 193 -16.12 -1.50 24.84
C LEU A 193 -15.42 -1.44 26.21
N ALA A 194 -15.19 -0.24 26.73
CA ALA A 194 -14.60 -0.04 28.05
C ALA A 194 -15.45 -0.68 29.15
N ALA A 195 -16.77 -0.52 29.11
CA ALA A 195 -17.68 -1.13 30.08
C ALA A 195 -17.66 -2.67 30.01
N ASP A 196 -17.57 -3.26 28.81
CA ASP A 196 -17.49 -4.72 28.68
C ASP A 196 -16.14 -5.29 29.11
N ILE A 197 -15.04 -4.57 28.84
CA ILE A 197 -13.70 -4.89 29.36
C ILE A 197 -13.72 -4.85 30.89
N GLU A 198 -14.30 -3.82 31.52
CA GLU A 198 -14.40 -3.75 32.99
C GLU A 198 -15.21 -4.91 33.57
N ARG A 199 -16.24 -5.39 32.87
CA ARG A 199 -17.07 -6.53 33.28
C ARG A 199 -16.33 -7.87 33.18
N LYS A 200 -15.68 -8.15 32.04
CA LYS A 200 -15.03 -9.44 31.74
C LYS A 200 -13.60 -9.54 32.28
N TYR A 201 -12.87 -8.42 32.25
CA TYR A 201 -11.45 -8.32 32.58
C TYR A 201 -11.17 -7.13 33.51
N PRO A 202 -11.70 -7.11 34.76
CA PRO A 202 -11.63 -5.95 35.65
C PRO A 202 -10.20 -5.51 36.00
N ARG A 203 -9.21 -6.43 35.91
CA ARG A 203 -7.79 -6.10 36.10
C ARG A 203 -7.25 -5.12 35.06
N TYR A 204 -7.82 -5.12 33.85
CA TYR A 204 -7.36 -4.33 32.70
C TYR A 204 -8.37 -3.26 32.24
N GLY A 205 -9.28 -2.86 33.13
CA GLY A 205 -10.27 -1.81 32.86
C GLY A 205 -9.64 -0.43 32.62
N ALA A 206 -10.43 0.54 32.17
CA ALA A 206 -9.95 1.85 31.72
C ALA A 206 -9.22 2.68 32.80
N ARG A 207 -9.47 2.38 34.09
CA ARG A 207 -8.83 3.05 35.23
C ARG A 207 -7.58 2.34 35.74
N SER A 208 -7.26 1.15 35.21
CA SER A 208 -6.06 0.40 35.59
C SER A 208 -4.79 1.05 35.04
N ALA A 209 -3.65 0.79 35.70
CA ALA A 209 -2.34 1.23 35.22
C ALA A 209 -1.99 0.60 33.87
N ARG A 210 -2.49 -0.61 33.62
CA ARG A 210 -2.43 -1.30 32.35
C ARG A 210 -3.83 -1.60 31.86
N THR A 211 -4.09 -1.28 30.60
CA THR A 211 -5.40 -1.35 29.98
C THR A 211 -5.38 -2.33 28.83
N LEU A 212 -6.45 -3.12 28.69
CA LEU A 212 -6.66 -3.96 27.52
C LEU A 212 -7.12 -3.06 26.36
N ILE A 213 -6.44 -3.17 25.22
CA ILE A 213 -6.60 -2.30 24.06
C ILE A 213 -6.96 -3.17 22.86
N ARG A 214 -8.04 -2.80 22.16
CA ARG A 214 -8.40 -3.37 20.86
C ARG A 214 -7.84 -2.45 19.78
N ALA A 215 -6.98 -2.98 18.92
CA ALA A 215 -6.42 -2.27 17.78
C ALA A 215 -6.83 -2.96 16.47
N PRO A 216 -7.01 -2.20 15.36
CA PRO A 216 -7.34 -2.77 14.07
C PRO A 216 -6.18 -3.63 13.55
N ARG A 217 -6.48 -4.76 12.89
CA ARG A 217 -5.48 -5.50 12.11
C ARG A 217 -5.24 -4.82 10.77
N GLN A 218 -4.22 -5.28 10.06
CA GLN A 218 -4.01 -4.93 8.66
C GLN A 218 -5.29 -5.13 7.84
N ASP A 219 -5.69 -4.09 7.10
CA ASP A 219 -6.87 -4.13 6.25
C ASP A 219 -6.74 -5.10 5.08
N PHE A 220 -7.89 -5.61 4.63
CA PHE A 220 -8.03 -6.16 3.29
C PHE A 220 -8.05 -5.02 2.27
N GLU A 221 -7.77 -5.33 1.02
CA GLU A 221 -7.72 -4.35 -0.06
C GLU A 221 -8.64 -4.78 -1.18
N TYR A 222 -9.45 -3.84 -1.67
CA TYR A 222 -10.16 -4.00 -2.93
C TYR A 222 -9.47 -3.17 -3.99
N SER A 223 -9.44 -3.68 -5.23
CA SER A 223 -8.94 -2.91 -6.37
C SER A 223 -10.05 -2.00 -6.89
N ALA A 224 -9.72 -0.72 -7.09
CA ALA A 224 -10.64 0.23 -7.69
C ALA A 224 -10.86 -0.09 -9.18
N ASP A 225 -12.06 0.23 -9.68
CA ASP A 225 -12.33 0.25 -11.11
C ASP A 225 -11.52 1.35 -11.82
N PRO A 226 -11.21 1.20 -13.12
CA PRO A 226 -10.47 2.21 -13.87
C PRO A 226 -11.14 3.58 -13.77
N VAL A 227 -10.33 4.64 -13.80
CA VAL A 227 -10.79 6.02 -13.71
C VAL A 227 -10.70 6.70 -15.07
N LEU A 228 -11.72 7.49 -15.38
CA LEU A 228 -11.74 8.39 -16.53
C LEU A 228 -11.66 9.84 -16.05
N ALA A 229 -10.66 10.58 -16.51
CA ALA A 229 -10.60 12.04 -16.43
C ALA A 229 -11.00 12.65 -17.78
N LEU A 230 -11.73 13.76 -17.74
CA LEU A 230 -12.19 14.54 -18.88
C LEU A 230 -11.73 15.97 -18.68
N GLU A 231 -10.74 16.40 -19.45
CA GLU A 231 -10.33 17.80 -19.53
C GLU A 231 -11.08 18.51 -20.64
N GLY A 232 -11.47 19.78 -20.43
CA GLY A 232 -12.16 20.58 -21.46
C GLY A 232 -13.67 20.31 -21.55
N ALA A 233 -14.22 19.56 -20.59
CA ALA A 233 -15.65 19.26 -20.49
C ALA A 233 -16.50 20.51 -20.15
N ASN A 234 -15.87 21.65 -19.90
CA ASN A 234 -16.44 22.98 -19.81
C ASN A 234 -17.39 23.13 -18.60
N LEU A 235 -16.87 23.06 -17.37
CA LEU A 235 -17.64 23.31 -16.15
C LEU A 235 -17.86 24.82 -15.92
N HIS A 236 -18.88 25.39 -16.54
CA HIS A 236 -19.13 26.85 -16.51
C HIS A 236 -19.84 27.39 -15.27
N ALA A 237 -20.29 26.51 -14.36
CA ALA A 237 -20.99 26.90 -13.15
C ALA A 237 -20.93 25.79 -12.10
N PRO A 238 -20.86 26.14 -10.81
CA PRO A 238 -20.92 25.15 -9.74
C PRO A 238 -22.27 24.43 -9.74
N LEU A 239 -22.24 23.12 -9.49
CA LEU A 239 -23.44 22.25 -9.49
C LEU A 239 -24.42 22.62 -8.36
N VAL A 240 -23.92 23.28 -7.30
CA VAL A 240 -24.67 23.72 -6.13
C VAL A 240 -24.31 25.18 -5.82
N ARG A 241 -25.25 25.96 -5.27
CA ARG A 241 -24.98 27.33 -4.82
C ARG A 241 -24.93 27.39 -3.30
N GLU A 242 -23.85 27.93 -2.76
CA GLU A 242 -23.65 28.07 -1.31
C GLU A 242 -24.43 29.26 -0.74
N GLU A 243 -24.56 30.34 -1.49
CA GLU A 243 -25.26 31.55 -1.05
C GLU A 243 -26.77 31.49 -1.34
N SER A 244 -27.57 32.20 -0.52
CA SER A 244 -29.01 32.37 -0.75
C SER A 244 -29.30 33.40 -1.86
N LEU A 245 -30.49 33.34 -2.47
CA LEU A 245 -30.85 34.14 -3.65
C LEU A 245 -31.54 35.35 -3.04
N PRO A 246 -30.90 36.54 -3.02
CA PRO A 246 -31.47 37.68 -2.31
C PRO A 246 -32.82 38.03 -2.95
N CYS A 247 -33.88 37.97 -2.14
CA CYS A 247 -35.20 38.39 -2.57
C CYS A 247 -35.19 39.90 -2.80
N ARG A 248 -35.57 40.34 -4.01
CA ARG A 248 -35.64 41.75 -4.38
C ARG A 248 -37.06 42.25 -4.24
N THR A 249 -37.22 43.35 -3.51
CA THR A 249 -38.50 44.07 -3.42
C THR A 249 -38.64 45.05 -4.60
N PRO A 250 -39.87 45.43 -5.00
CA PRO A 250 -40.10 46.30 -6.17
C PRO A 250 -39.37 47.65 -6.14
N ASP A 251 -39.09 48.20 -4.96
CA ASP A 251 -38.31 49.43 -4.76
C ASP A 251 -36.81 49.27 -5.11
N ARG A 252 -36.33 48.04 -5.20
CA ARG A 252 -34.93 47.72 -5.52
C ARG A 252 -34.71 47.42 -7.01
N LEU A 253 -35.74 47.46 -7.85
CA LEU A 253 -35.62 47.18 -9.28
C LEU A 253 -34.82 48.27 -10.01
N VAL A 254 -34.15 47.90 -11.09
CA VAL A 254 -33.40 48.83 -11.93
C VAL A 254 -34.36 49.72 -12.71
N THR A 255 -34.25 51.04 -12.48
CA THR A 255 -35.08 52.08 -13.12
C THR A 255 -34.34 52.86 -14.20
N ALA A 256 -33.00 52.79 -14.19
CA ALA A 256 -32.14 53.29 -15.26
C ALA A 256 -30.80 52.52 -15.33
N ALA A 257 -30.27 52.30 -16.54
CA ALA A 257 -28.94 51.72 -16.77
C ALA A 257 -28.38 52.15 -18.14
N SER A 258 -27.09 52.50 -18.22
CA SER A 258 -26.38 52.95 -19.42
C SER A 258 -27.11 54.06 -20.20
N GLY A 259 -27.73 55.00 -19.49
CA GLY A 259 -28.54 56.08 -20.08
C GLY A 259 -29.92 55.65 -20.60
N VAL A 260 -30.31 54.38 -20.44
CA VAL A 260 -31.64 53.85 -20.71
C VAL A 260 -32.53 54.02 -19.47
N THR A 261 -33.72 54.60 -19.63
CA THR A 261 -34.69 54.81 -18.54
C THR A 261 -36.05 54.16 -18.86
N GLY A 262 -36.91 54.01 -17.84
CA GLY A 262 -38.26 53.48 -17.99
C GLY A 262 -39.09 54.17 -19.09
N SER A 263 -38.91 55.49 -19.28
CA SER A 263 -39.62 56.26 -20.32
C SER A 263 -39.29 55.78 -21.74
N GLN A 264 -38.07 55.33 -22.00
CA GLN A 264 -37.60 54.88 -23.31
C GLN A 264 -38.00 53.43 -23.62
N VAL A 265 -38.48 52.68 -22.63
CA VAL A 265 -38.94 51.29 -22.79
C VAL A 265 -40.45 51.14 -22.57
N ALA A 266 -41.13 52.16 -22.05
CA ALA A 266 -42.58 52.16 -21.84
C ALA A 266 -43.38 51.72 -23.09
N PRO A 267 -43.04 52.12 -24.34
CA PRO A 267 -43.75 51.64 -25.53
C PRO A 267 -43.57 50.13 -25.80
N LEU A 268 -42.51 49.51 -25.29
CA LEU A 268 -42.27 48.06 -25.40
C LEU A 268 -43.04 47.30 -24.31
N VAL A 269 -43.03 47.82 -23.08
CA VAL A 269 -43.80 47.26 -21.96
C VAL A 269 -45.30 47.27 -22.27
N ALA A 270 -45.80 48.34 -22.89
CA ALA A 270 -47.21 48.47 -23.27
C ALA A 270 -47.69 47.43 -24.31
N LYS A 271 -46.77 46.71 -24.98
CA LYS A 271 -47.11 45.61 -25.90
C LYS A 271 -47.36 44.29 -25.17
N LEU A 272 -47.06 44.20 -23.88
CA LEU A 272 -47.26 43.00 -23.08
C LEU A 272 -48.63 43.01 -22.42
N THR A 273 -49.32 41.88 -22.45
CA THR A 273 -50.55 41.66 -21.67
C THR A 273 -50.17 41.22 -20.27
N LEU A 274 -50.31 42.09 -19.28
CA LEU A 274 -49.93 41.84 -17.88
C LEU A 274 -51.13 41.81 -16.91
N THR A 275 -52.35 41.72 -17.43
CA THR A 275 -53.62 41.95 -16.68
C THR A 275 -53.89 40.95 -15.55
N ASP A 276 -53.40 39.71 -15.68
CA ASP A 276 -53.61 38.63 -14.69
C ASP A 276 -52.34 38.29 -13.89
N LEU A 277 -51.34 39.18 -13.91
CA LEU A 277 -50.06 38.98 -13.23
C LEU A 277 -49.96 39.80 -11.93
N PRO A 278 -49.15 39.37 -10.94
CA PRO A 278 -48.95 40.11 -9.71
C PRO A 278 -48.55 41.59 -9.94
N PRO A 279 -48.90 42.51 -9.02
CA PRO A 279 -48.71 43.96 -9.21
C PRO A 279 -47.27 44.43 -9.51
N CYS A 280 -46.26 43.60 -9.19
CA CYS A 280 -44.85 43.90 -9.47
C CYS A 280 -44.43 43.65 -10.94
N PHE A 281 -45.19 42.88 -11.71
CA PHE A 281 -44.81 42.48 -13.07
C PHE A 281 -44.61 43.63 -14.06
N PRO A 282 -45.42 44.71 -14.06
CA PRO A 282 -45.16 45.87 -14.91
C PRO A 282 -43.80 46.54 -14.63
N ALA A 283 -43.41 46.62 -13.36
CA ALA A 283 -42.11 47.17 -12.97
C ALA A 283 -40.96 46.23 -13.36
N LEU A 284 -41.13 44.92 -13.20
CA LEU A 284 -40.18 43.90 -13.64
C LEU A 284 -40.01 43.88 -15.17
N ALA A 285 -41.09 44.01 -15.93
CA ALA A 285 -41.03 44.10 -17.39
C ALA A 285 -40.30 45.38 -17.83
N THR A 286 -40.51 46.49 -17.12
CA THR A 286 -39.79 47.74 -17.35
C THR A 286 -38.29 47.58 -17.09
N GLU A 287 -37.90 46.99 -15.96
CA GLU A 287 -36.51 46.61 -15.65
C GLU A 287 -35.91 45.73 -16.76
N PHE A 288 -36.61 44.68 -17.18
CA PHE A 288 -36.15 43.73 -18.20
C PHE A 288 -35.79 44.44 -19.52
N PHE A 289 -36.65 45.34 -20.00
CA PHE A 289 -36.37 46.08 -21.24
C PHE A 289 -35.28 47.15 -21.07
N ILE A 290 -35.15 47.76 -19.87
CA ILE A 290 -34.04 48.67 -19.57
C ILE A 290 -32.72 47.92 -19.68
N LEU A 291 -32.60 46.79 -18.98
CA LEU A 291 -31.40 45.95 -18.97
C LEU A 291 -31.09 45.41 -20.37
N GLY A 292 -32.09 44.88 -21.08
CA GLY A 292 -31.89 44.36 -22.44
C GLY A 292 -31.45 45.42 -23.47
N LYS A 293 -31.89 46.68 -23.34
CA LYS A 293 -31.38 47.78 -24.17
C LYS A 293 -29.99 48.25 -23.71
N ALA A 294 -29.76 48.34 -22.40
CA ALA A 294 -28.49 48.75 -21.84
C ALA A 294 -27.37 47.76 -22.19
N LEU A 295 -27.64 46.46 -22.20
CA LEU A 295 -26.69 45.42 -22.59
C LEU A 295 -26.17 45.59 -24.02
N LYS A 296 -26.99 46.11 -24.95
CA LYS A 296 -26.56 46.39 -26.33
C LYS A 296 -25.50 47.50 -26.43
N THR A 297 -25.30 48.27 -25.36
CA THR A 297 -24.24 49.30 -25.28
C THR A 297 -22.88 48.72 -24.85
N GLY A 298 -22.80 47.40 -24.59
CA GLY A 298 -21.57 46.69 -24.25
C GLY A 298 -21.50 46.34 -22.77
N ASN A 299 -21.59 47.34 -21.88
CA ASN A 299 -21.53 47.17 -20.42
C ASN A 299 -22.58 48.02 -19.70
N TYR A 300 -22.97 47.62 -18.50
CA TYR A 300 -23.83 48.43 -17.63
C TYR A 300 -23.02 49.56 -16.97
N THR A 301 -23.44 50.81 -17.17
CA THR A 301 -22.88 51.99 -16.51
C THR A 301 -23.99 52.83 -15.89
N ASN A 302 -23.72 53.59 -14.82
CA ASN A 302 -24.69 54.49 -14.19
C ASN A 302 -26.04 53.81 -13.84
N VAL A 303 -26.00 52.62 -13.23
CA VAL A 303 -27.20 51.86 -12.85
C VAL A 303 -27.88 52.50 -11.65
N THR A 304 -29.19 52.73 -11.74
CA THR A 304 -30.05 53.19 -10.64
C THR A 304 -30.98 52.07 -10.20
N GLY A 305 -30.73 51.53 -9.00
CA GLY A 305 -31.40 50.34 -8.46
C GLY A 305 -30.41 49.22 -8.16
N MET A 306 -30.91 48.05 -7.75
CA MET A 306 -30.08 46.88 -7.44
C MET A 306 -30.10 45.90 -8.62
N MET A 307 -28.93 45.66 -9.21
CA MET A 307 -28.77 44.72 -10.33
C MET A 307 -29.25 43.32 -9.94
N PRO A 308 -29.98 42.61 -10.81
CA PRO A 308 -30.25 41.20 -10.61
C PRO A 308 -28.95 40.39 -10.73
N ILE A 309 -28.88 39.28 -9.99
CA ILE A 309 -27.73 38.36 -10.07
C ILE A 309 -27.67 37.65 -11.43
N TYR A 310 -28.83 37.40 -12.06
CA TYR A 310 -28.94 36.70 -13.34
C TYR A 310 -29.62 37.57 -14.40
N GLY A 311 -29.43 37.24 -15.67
CA GLY A 311 -30.07 37.95 -16.80
C GLY A 311 -29.45 39.30 -17.14
N THR A 312 -28.24 39.56 -16.64
CA THR A 312 -27.47 40.78 -16.93
C THR A 312 -26.50 40.56 -18.09
N SER A 313 -26.00 39.35 -18.34
CA SER A 313 -25.20 39.06 -19.54
C SER A 313 -26.07 38.73 -20.75
N ALA A 314 -25.46 38.70 -21.95
CA ALA A 314 -26.11 38.12 -23.13
C ALA A 314 -26.46 36.65 -22.81
N TRP A 315 -27.66 36.22 -23.21
CA TRP A 315 -28.07 34.84 -22.99
C TRP A 315 -27.28 33.93 -23.92
N GLU A 316 -26.57 32.98 -23.31
CA GLU A 316 -25.91 31.87 -23.97
C GLU A 316 -26.51 30.59 -23.43
N MET A 317 -26.56 29.55 -24.26
CA MET A 317 -27.15 28.29 -23.84
C MET A 317 -26.26 27.64 -22.75
N PRO A 318 -26.76 27.49 -21.51
CA PRO A 318 -25.93 27.13 -20.36
C PRO A 318 -25.58 25.65 -20.40
N TRP A 319 -24.30 25.30 -20.28
CA TRP A 319 -23.80 23.93 -20.20
C TRP A 319 -23.37 23.62 -18.76
N GLN A 320 -23.92 22.54 -18.20
CA GLN A 320 -23.67 22.08 -16.83
C GLN A 320 -23.65 20.55 -16.83
N PRO A 321 -22.50 19.93 -17.14
CA PRO A 321 -22.30 18.48 -17.08
C PRO A 321 -22.84 17.90 -15.79
N LEU A 322 -23.65 16.84 -15.89
CA LEU A 322 -24.27 16.20 -14.75
C LEU A 322 -24.05 14.69 -14.75
N PHE A 323 -24.17 14.04 -15.91
CA PHE A 323 -23.97 12.60 -16.02
C PHE A 323 -22.83 12.26 -16.95
N LEU A 324 -22.04 11.27 -16.55
CA LEU A 324 -21.20 10.48 -17.43
C LEU A 324 -21.97 9.22 -17.82
N MET A 325 -22.08 8.96 -19.11
CA MET A 325 -22.57 7.69 -19.64
C MET A 325 -21.43 7.03 -20.40
N TRP A 326 -21.13 5.79 -20.05
CA TRP A 326 -20.05 5.05 -20.67
C TRP A 326 -20.49 3.62 -20.97
N LYS A 327 -19.92 3.07 -22.05
CA LYS A 327 -20.06 1.67 -22.42
C LYS A 327 -18.71 1.18 -22.93
N ALA A 328 -18.24 0.07 -22.40
CA ALA A 328 -16.98 -0.54 -22.77
C ALA A 328 -17.15 -2.02 -23.09
N GLU A 329 -16.34 -2.48 -24.03
CA GLU A 329 -16.13 -3.88 -24.34
C GLU A 329 -14.83 -4.33 -23.66
N TYR A 330 -14.92 -5.39 -22.87
CA TYR A 330 -13.80 -6.00 -22.17
C TYR A 330 -13.45 -7.34 -22.82
N PHE A 331 -12.16 -7.54 -23.05
CA PHE A 331 -11.53 -8.72 -23.62
C PHE A 331 -10.78 -9.44 -22.49
N PRO A 332 -11.38 -10.44 -21.83
CA PRO A 332 -10.69 -11.23 -20.81
C PRO A 332 -9.51 -11.97 -21.43
N LEU A 333 -8.38 -11.96 -20.75
CA LEU A 333 -7.16 -12.67 -21.14
C LEU A 333 -6.83 -13.67 -20.02
N PRO A 334 -6.59 -14.96 -20.35
CA PRO A 334 -6.30 -15.97 -19.34
C PRO A 334 -5.04 -15.60 -18.56
N PHE A 335 -5.02 -15.85 -17.26
CA PHE A 335 -3.80 -15.68 -16.47
C PHE A 335 -2.84 -16.84 -16.70
N HIS A 336 -3.37 -18.05 -16.57
CA HIS A 336 -2.66 -19.33 -16.68
C HIS A 336 -3.57 -20.35 -17.36
N ASP A 337 -3.01 -21.23 -18.19
CA ASP A 337 -3.69 -22.42 -18.72
C ASP A 337 -2.71 -23.61 -18.84
N GLU A 338 -3.10 -24.69 -19.51
CA GLU A 338 -2.26 -25.89 -19.71
C GLU A 338 -0.90 -25.60 -20.37
N ASP A 339 -0.76 -24.49 -21.09
CA ASP A 339 0.45 -24.09 -21.80
C ASP A 339 1.37 -23.17 -20.96
N GLY A 340 0.89 -22.69 -19.81
CA GLY A 340 1.65 -21.93 -18.82
C GLY A 340 1.10 -20.53 -18.55
N ASP A 341 1.96 -19.66 -18.02
CA ASP A 341 1.61 -18.30 -17.63
C ASP A 341 1.64 -17.34 -18.83
N HIS A 342 0.51 -16.69 -19.09
CA HIS A 342 0.38 -15.72 -20.20
C HIS A 342 0.68 -14.28 -19.79
N TRP A 343 0.84 -14.03 -18.50
CA TRP A 343 1.31 -12.77 -17.95
C TRP A 343 2.74 -12.93 -17.43
N GLU A 344 3.59 -11.94 -17.68
CA GLU A 344 4.93 -11.87 -17.08
C GLU A 344 4.98 -10.81 -16.01
N PHE A 345 5.63 -11.14 -14.90
CA PHE A 345 6.09 -10.17 -13.94
C PHE A 345 7.39 -9.56 -14.46
N ILE A 346 7.36 -8.28 -14.81
CA ILE A 346 8.46 -7.56 -15.45
C ILE A 346 9.16 -6.62 -14.46
N GLU A 347 10.26 -6.02 -14.92
CA GLU A 347 10.96 -4.94 -14.22
C GLU A 347 9.99 -3.85 -13.72
N ARG A 348 10.27 -3.32 -12.52
CA ARG A 348 9.39 -2.47 -11.71
C ARG A 348 8.18 -3.18 -11.11
N SER A 349 8.26 -4.49 -10.93
CA SER A 349 7.32 -5.27 -10.13
C SER A 349 5.87 -5.22 -10.59
N ARG A 350 5.63 -5.41 -11.89
CA ARG A 350 4.28 -5.34 -12.49
C ARG A 350 4.01 -6.46 -13.47
N TYR A 351 2.75 -6.84 -13.63
CA TYR A 351 2.32 -7.80 -14.63
C TYR A 351 2.06 -7.14 -15.98
N ARG A 352 2.48 -7.82 -17.05
CA ARG A 352 2.23 -7.43 -18.44
C ARG A 352 1.80 -8.64 -19.26
N TRP A 353 0.89 -8.41 -20.20
CA TRP A 353 0.45 -9.45 -21.13
C TRP A 353 1.56 -9.84 -22.12
N LYS A 354 1.83 -11.14 -22.28
CA LYS A 354 2.88 -11.67 -23.20
C LYS A 354 2.44 -11.80 -24.66
N GLY A 355 1.14 -11.68 -24.93
CA GLY A 355 0.58 -12.06 -26.23
C GLY A 355 0.19 -13.54 -26.29
N TRP A 356 -0.62 -13.87 -27.30
CA TRP A 356 -0.97 -15.24 -27.59
C TRP A 356 0.22 -15.98 -28.23
N PRO A 357 0.43 -17.28 -27.93
CA PRO A 357 1.34 -18.11 -28.70
C PRO A 357 0.96 -18.12 -30.19
N GLU A 358 1.93 -18.00 -31.10
CA GLU A 358 1.70 -17.83 -32.54
C GLU A 358 0.76 -18.89 -33.14
N GLU A 359 0.85 -20.14 -32.70
CA GLU A 359 0.05 -21.25 -33.25
C GLU A 359 -1.34 -21.42 -32.61
N ARG A 360 -1.64 -20.72 -31.50
CA ARG A 360 -2.84 -20.97 -30.67
C ARG A 360 -3.69 -19.73 -30.39
N ARG A 361 -3.51 -18.69 -31.19
CA ARG A 361 -4.35 -17.49 -31.08
C ARG A 361 -5.83 -17.84 -31.31
N PRO A 362 -6.75 -17.46 -30.40
CA PRO A 362 -8.16 -17.72 -30.57
C PRO A 362 -8.71 -16.97 -31.78
N GLN A 363 -9.61 -17.61 -32.54
CA GLN A 363 -10.28 -16.97 -33.68
C GLN A 363 -11.23 -15.86 -33.24
N GLU A 364 -11.86 -16.02 -32.07
CA GLU A 364 -12.72 -15.02 -31.43
C GLU A 364 -12.47 -15.04 -29.91
N ILE A 365 -12.33 -13.86 -29.32
CA ILE A 365 -12.28 -13.68 -27.86
C ILE A 365 -13.68 -13.31 -27.41
N ARG A 366 -14.22 -14.03 -26.41
CA ARG A 366 -15.52 -13.70 -25.84
C ARG A 366 -15.42 -12.43 -25.00
N THR A 367 -16.24 -11.44 -25.32
CA THR A 367 -16.20 -10.14 -24.63
C THR A 367 -17.26 -10.02 -23.55
N VAL A 368 -16.98 -9.17 -22.56
CA VAL A 368 -17.96 -8.71 -21.57
C VAL A 368 -18.27 -7.25 -21.86
N ILE A 369 -19.55 -6.91 -21.98
CA ILE A 369 -19.97 -5.52 -22.13
C ILE A 369 -20.30 -4.97 -20.75
N ALA A 370 -19.57 -3.92 -20.35
CA ALA A 370 -19.84 -3.14 -19.16
C ALA A 370 -20.37 -1.77 -19.54
N SER A 371 -21.28 -1.22 -18.74
CA SER A 371 -21.79 0.14 -18.95
C SER A 371 -22.25 0.75 -17.64
N GLY A 372 -22.12 2.06 -17.52
CA GLY A 372 -22.52 2.79 -16.33
C GLY A 372 -23.11 4.16 -16.67
N ARG A 373 -23.94 4.66 -15.75
CA ARG A 373 -24.41 6.04 -15.72
C ARG A 373 -24.14 6.61 -14.35
N GLN A 374 -23.25 7.59 -14.28
CA GLN A 374 -22.74 8.13 -13.03
C GLN A 374 -22.94 9.64 -12.98
N LEU A 375 -23.16 10.18 -11.78
CA LEU A 375 -23.13 11.63 -11.59
C LEU A 375 -21.68 12.10 -11.69
N LEU A 376 -21.44 13.10 -12.53
CA LEU A 376 -20.15 13.77 -12.62
C LEU A 376 -19.96 14.65 -11.39
N ALA A 377 -18.85 14.43 -10.70
CA ALA A 377 -18.42 15.27 -9.61
C ALA A 377 -17.10 15.99 -10.00
N PRO A 378 -16.96 17.30 -9.72
CA PRO A 378 -15.71 18.02 -9.94
C PRO A 378 -14.72 17.72 -8.80
N THR A 379 -14.41 16.44 -8.57
CA THR A 379 -13.57 15.98 -7.45
C THR A 379 -12.11 16.35 -7.64
N ALA A 380 -11.57 16.26 -8.86
CA ALA A 380 -10.18 16.57 -9.17
C ALA A 380 -9.73 17.95 -8.64
N GLY A 381 -10.48 19.02 -8.93
CA GLY A 381 -10.17 20.37 -8.45
C GLY A 381 -10.15 20.49 -6.92
N HIS A 382 -11.07 19.82 -6.24
CA HIS A 382 -11.13 19.81 -4.77
C HIS A 382 -10.00 18.99 -4.15
N VAL A 383 -9.61 17.87 -4.78
CA VAL A 383 -8.47 17.07 -4.31
C VAL A 383 -7.18 17.87 -4.45
N MET A 384 -6.97 18.54 -5.59
CA MET A 384 -5.83 19.43 -5.77
C MET A 384 -5.80 20.59 -4.76
N GLU A 385 -6.95 21.23 -4.50
CA GLU A 385 -7.08 22.26 -3.47
C GLU A 385 -6.70 21.70 -2.08
N GLY A 386 -7.19 20.49 -1.75
CA GLY A 386 -6.90 19.79 -0.50
C GLY A 386 -5.41 19.49 -0.31
N GLU A 387 -4.74 18.98 -1.34
CA GLU A 387 -3.28 18.72 -1.30
C GLU A 387 -2.47 20.02 -1.14
N LEU A 388 -2.88 21.09 -1.82
CA LEU A 388 -2.28 22.42 -1.63
C LEU A 388 -2.52 22.97 -0.21
N ASP A 389 -3.66 22.64 0.40
CA ASP A 389 -4.00 22.97 1.78
C ASP A 389 -3.07 22.27 2.78
N VAL A 390 -2.87 20.96 2.60
CA VAL A 390 -1.94 20.15 3.41
C VAL A 390 -0.52 20.68 3.25
N HIS A 391 -0.11 20.97 2.00
CA HIS A 391 1.20 21.53 1.69
C HIS A 391 1.45 22.87 2.40
N ALA A 392 0.49 23.78 2.33
CA ALA A 392 0.58 25.08 2.98
C ALA A 392 0.78 24.98 4.50
N ARG A 393 0.03 24.08 5.15
CA ARG A 393 0.13 23.86 6.60
C ARG A 393 1.48 23.28 7.02
N ARG A 394 2.02 22.33 6.24
CA ARG A 394 3.33 21.70 6.54
C ARG A 394 4.52 22.66 6.36
N ARG A 395 4.36 23.74 5.57
CA ARG A 395 5.43 24.69 5.21
C ARG A 395 5.03 26.16 5.38
N ASP A 396 4.39 26.45 6.50
CA ASP A 396 3.92 27.80 6.85
C ASP A 396 5.05 28.84 6.70
N GLY A 397 4.81 29.87 5.88
CA GLY A 397 5.75 30.99 5.67
C GLY A 397 6.72 30.87 4.49
N LEU A 398 6.82 29.72 3.81
CA LEU A 398 7.68 29.55 2.63
C LEU A 398 7.03 30.00 1.31
N ILE A 399 5.71 29.84 1.19
CA ILE A 399 4.93 30.29 0.02
C ILE A 399 4.16 31.56 0.40
N PRO A 400 4.25 32.66 -0.37
CA PRO A 400 3.45 33.84 -0.12
C PRO A 400 1.95 33.51 -0.13
N ALA A 401 1.21 33.97 0.89
CA ALA A 401 -0.22 33.67 1.04
C ALA A 401 -1.08 34.10 -0.17
N GLU A 402 -0.64 35.10 -0.94
CA GLU A 402 -1.28 35.52 -2.19
C GLU A 402 -1.11 34.47 -3.29
N THR A 403 0.12 33.98 -3.49
CA THR A 403 0.43 32.93 -4.48
C THR A 403 -0.35 31.66 -4.17
N LEU A 404 -0.40 31.27 -2.91
CA LEU A 404 -1.17 30.10 -2.47
C LEU A 404 -2.68 30.29 -2.70
N ARG A 405 -3.24 31.46 -2.38
CA ARG A 405 -4.64 31.77 -2.68
C ARG A 405 -4.93 31.72 -4.17
N ARG A 406 -4.02 32.20 -5.01
CA ARG A 406 -4.13 32.10 -6.47
C ARG A 406 -4.08 30.66 -6.96
N LEU A 407 -3.08 29.87 -6.53
CA LEU A 407 -2.95 28.46 -6.91
C LEU A 407 -4.19 27.63 -6.52
N ARG A 408 -4.76 27.89 -5.34
CA ARG A 408 -6.02 27.26 -4.92
C ARG A 408 -7.19 27.66 -5.83
N SER A 409 -7.29 28.94 -6.17
CA SER A 409 -8.32 29.43 -7.11
C SER A 409 -8.16 28.77 -8.48
N ASP A 410 -6.92 28.73 -9.00
CA ASP A 410 -6.61 28.15 -10.29
C ASP A 410 -6.92 26.63 -10.29
N ALA A 411 -6.53 25.89 -9.23
CA ALA A 411 -6.82 24.46 -9.08
C ALA A 411 -8.32 24.13 -8.99
N LYS A 412 -9.10 25.00 -8.34
CA LYS A 412 -10.55 24.87 -8.24
C LYS A 412 -11.26 25.19 -9.56
N GLU A 413 -10.69 26.09 -10.35
CA GLU A 413 -11.19 26.49 -11.68
C GLU A 413 -10.70 25.56 -12.81
N THR A 414 -9.83 24.59 -12.53
CA THR A 414 -9.39 23.60 -13.49
C THR A 414 -10.57 22.82 -14.07
N ASP A 415 -10.69 22.83 -15.39
CA ASP A 415 -11.78 22.19 -16.13
C ASP A 415 -11.53 20.70 -16.34
N VAL A 416 -11.33 19.98 -15.22
CA VAL A 416 -11.12 18.54 -15.21
C VAL A 416 -12.22 17.87 -14.38
N LEU A 417 -12.97 17.00 -15.04
CA LEU A 417 -13.94 16.12 -14.41
C LEU A 417 -13.35 14.72 -14.31
N SER A 418 -13.53 14.04 -13.18
CA SER A 418 -13.00 12.70 -12.99
C SER A 418 -14.05 11.78 -12.39
N GLN A 419 -14.17 10.57 -12.92
CA GLN A 419 -15.12 9.59 -12.44
C GLN A 419 -14.53 8.17 -12.53
N VAL A 420 -14.67 7.40 -11.46
CA VAL A 420 -14.41 5.96 -11.47
C VAL A 420 -15.45 5.30 -12.38
N LEU A 421 -15.04 4.38 -13.26
CA LEU A 421 -15.94 3.54 -14.06
C LEU A 421 -16.65 2.48 -13.20
N ASP A 422 -17.26 2.93 -12.10
CA ASP A 422 -18.02 2.17 -11.13
C ASP A 422 -19.01 1.22 -11.79
N GLY A 423 -18.88 -0.05 -11.42
CA GLY A 423 -19.63 -1.16 -11.98
C GLY A 423 -18.89 -1.96 -13.05
N PHE A 424 -17.67 -1.56 -13.43
CA PHE A 424 -16.87 -2.29 -14.41
C PHE A 424 -16.44 -3.66 -13.87
N GLY A 425 -15.79 -3.70 -12.71
CA GLY A 425 -15.41 -4.95 -12.04
C GLY A 425 -16.63 -5.77 -11.62
N ALA A 426 -17.71 -5.10 -11.20
CA ALA A 426 -18.98 -5.75 -10.88
C ALA A 426 -19.54 -6.50 -12.09
N ALA A 427 -19.57 -5.89 -13.29
CA ALA A 427 -20.06 -6.54 -14.50
C ALA A 427 -19.24 -7.78 -14.88
N ILE A 428 -17.91 -7.71 -14.72
CA ILE A 428 -16.99 -8.84 -14.93
C ILE A 428 -17.27 -9.96 -13.91
N ALA A 429 -17.60 -9.61 -12.67
CA ALA A 429 -17.98 -10.54 -11.60
C ALA A 429 -19.48 -10.95 -11.64
N GLN A 430 -20.22 -10.66 -12.73
CA GLN A 430 -21.67 -10.92 -12.85
C GLN A 430 -22.50 -10.29 -11.72
N ARG A 431 -22.24 -9.03 -11.41
CA ARG A 431 -22.99 -8.19 -10.48
C ARG A 431 -23.47 -6.94 -11.19
N GLN A 432 -24.66 -6.46 -10.84
CA GLN A 432 -25.23 -5.25 -11.38
C GLN A 432 -24.83 -4.05 -10.50
N PRO A 433 -24.41 -2.92 -11.07
CA PRO A 433 -24.06 -1.71 -10.32
C PRO A 433 -25.26 -0.93 -9.78
N SER A 434 -26.46 -1.52 -9.80
CA SER A 434 -27.68 -0.92 -9.27
C SER A 434 -27.78 -1.11 -7.75
N GLY A 435 -28.34 -0.13 -7.05
CA GLY A 435 -28.62 -0.25 -5.62
C GLY A 435 -29.48 -1.46 -5.28
N ALA A 436 -29.19 -2.10 -4.14
CA ALA A 436 -29.90 -3.29 -3.71
C ALA A 436 -31.39 -3.03 -3.49
N THR A 437 -32.23 -3.95 -3.94
CA THR A 437 -33.64 -3.91 -3.59
C THR A 437 -33.82 -4.58 -2.24
N GLN A 438 -34.49 -3.89 -1.31
CA GLN A 438 -34.73 -4.43 0.02
C GLN A 438 -35.73 -5.59 -0.02
N PRO A 439 -35.41 -6.75 0.56
CA PRO A 439 -36.31 -7.89 0.57
C PRO A 439 -37.42 -7.77 1.62
N PRO A 440 -38.41 -8.68 1.61
CA PRO A 440 -39.43 -8.73 2.65
C PRO A 440 -38.82 -9.02 4.04
N PRO A 441 -39.54 -8.71 5.14
CA PRO A 441 -38.99 -8.76 6.50
C PRO A 441 -38.34 -10.09 6.90
N ASP A 442 -38.89 -11.23 6.45
CA ASP A 442 -38.37 -12.56 6.78
C ASP A 442 -36.95 -12.81 6.24
N ILE A 443 -36.60 -12.20 5.11
CA ILE A 443 -35.26 -12.25 4.53
C ILE A 443 -34.44 -11.05 5.01
N ALA A 444 -35.04 -9.86 5.10
CA ALA A 444 -34.35 -8.63 5.52
C ALA A 444 -33.72 -8.79 6.92
N ASP A 445 -34.43 -9.41 7.85
CA ASP A 445 -33.93 -9.67 9.20
C ASP A 445 -32.68 -10.57 9.20
N LEU A 446 -32.57 -11.50 8.25
CA LEU A 446 -31.41 -12.39 8.09
C LEU A 446 -30.23 -11.69 7.40
N LEU A 447 -30.49 -10.81 6.43
CA LEU A 447 -29.46 -10.04 5.72
C LEU A 447 -28.81 -8.97 6.62
N GLY A 448 -29.56 -8.44 7.60
CA GLY A 448 -29.08 -7.37 8.48
C GLY A 448 -28.82 -6.07 7.70
N ASP A 449 -27.82 -5.30 8.12
CA ASP A 449 -27.47 -3.99 7.53
C ASP A 449 -26.65 -4.10 6.22
N GLY A 450 -26.59 -5.27 5.59
CA GLY A 450 -25.77 -5.52 4.40
C GLY A 450 -26.37 -4.95 3.12
N ASP A 451 -25.58 -4.17 2.38
CA ASP A 451 -25.89 -3.76 1.00
C ASP A 451 -25.17 -4.72 0.03
N PHE A 452 -25.93 -5.44 -0.79
CA PHE A 452 -25.43 -6.48 -1.69
C PHE A 452 -25.82 -6.18 -3.14
N ALA A 453 -24.85 -6.23 -4.06
CA ALA A 453 -25.11 -6.00 -5.47
C ALA A 453 -25.97 -7.13 -6.06
N PRO A 454 -27.03 -6.83 -6.84
CA PRO A 454 -27.83 -7.86 -7.51
C PRO A 454 -26.99 -8.71 -8.49
N PRO A 455 -27.18 -10.04 -8.54
CA PRO A 455 -26.48 -10.89 -9.52
C PRO A 455 -27.02 -10.70 -10.95
N ASP A 456 -26.14 -10.85 -11.93
CA ASP A 456 -26.47 -10.98 -13.35
C ASP A 456 -26.20 -12.42 -13.88
N PRO A 457 -27.19 -13.32 -13.82
CA PRO A 457 -27.06 -14.72 -14.23
C PRO A 457 -26.96 -14.92 -15.76
N GLY A 458 -27.00 -13.85 -16.55
CA GLY A 458 -27.03 -13.92 -18.01
C GLY A 458 -28.36 -14.45 -18.57
N GLY A 459 -28.32 -14.87 -19.84
CA GLY A 459 -29.47 -15.42 -20.55
C GLY A 459 -29.63 -16.92 -20.36
N ALA A 460 -30.84 -17.42 -20.60
CA ALA A 460 -31.13 -18.84 -20.73
C ALA A 460 -31.37 -19.23 -22.20
N PRO A 461 -31.23 -20.51 -22.58
CA PRO A 461 -31.68 -21.01 -23.87
C PRO A 461 -33.12 -20.59 -24.20
N THR A 462 -33.39 -20.34 -25.47
CA THR A 462 -34.75 -19.97 -25.93
C THR A 462 -35.71 -21.17 -25.90
N ASP A 463 -35.17 -22.38 -25.96
CA ASP A 463 -35.87 -23.66 -25.91
C ASP A 463 -35.17 -24.64 -24.95
N ASP A 464 -35.92 -25.59 -24.39
CA ASP A 464 -35.42 -26.56 -23.38
C ASP A 464 -34.27 -27.45 -23.88
N TRP A 465 -34.06 -27.52 -25.20
CA TRP A 465 -33.01 -28.32 -25.86
C TRP A 465 -31.86 -27.47 -26.42
N GLY A 466 -31.93 -26.14 -26.26
CA GLY A 466 -30.91 -25.23 -26.73
C GLY A 466 -29.63 -25.30 -25.90
N GLU A 467 -28.51 -24.90 -26.51
CA GLU A 467 -27.24 -24.82 -25.81
C GLU A 467 -27.25 -23.64 -24.83
N TRP A 468 -26.82 -23.88 -23.59
CA TRP A 468 -26.67 -22.82 -22.59
C TRP A 468 -25.62 -21.81 -23.03
N PRO A 469 -25.90 -20.50 -22.95
CA PRO A 469 -24.87 -19.50 -23.13
C PRO A 469 -23.70 -19.78 -22.17
N PRO A 470 -22.45 -19.64 -22.63
CA PRO A 470 -21.30 -19.77 -21.77
C PRO A 470 -21.33 -18.69 -20.69
N SER A 471 -20.77 -19.01 -19.52
CA SER A 471 -20.63 -18.02 -18.46
C SER A 471 -19.79 -16.83 -18.90
N ARG A 472 -20.18 -15.66 -18.42
CA ARG A 472 -19.42 -14.40 -18.55
C ARG A 472 -18.62 -14.07 -17.29
N PHE A 473 -18.74 -14.89 -16.25
CA PHE A 473 -18.02 -14.72 -14.99
C PHE A 473 -16.53 -14.84 -15.24
N GLN A 474 -15.76 -13.93 -14.67
CA GLN A 474 -14.31 -14.05 -14.57
C GLN A 474 -13.94 -13.95 -13.09
N GLU A 475 -12.97 -14.74 -12.64
CA GLU A 475 -12.47 -14.69 -11.26
C GLU A 475 -11.51 -13.51 -11.02
N LEU A 476 -10.97 -12.96 -12.11
CA LEU A 476 -9.91 -11.96 -12.12
C LEU A 476 -10.18 -10.93 -13.22
N ARG A 477 -9.90 -9.66 -12.92
CA ARG A 477 -9.75 -8.62 -13.95
C ARG A 477 -8.34 -8.71 -14.50
N ALA A 478 -8.15 -9.49 -15.56
CA ALA A 478 -6.94 -9.52 -16.37
C ALA A 478 -7.35 -9.49 -17.84
N GLY A 479 -7.05 -8.40 -18.55
CA GLY A 479 -7.55 -8.26 -19.91
C GLY A 479 -7.31 -6.90 -20.52
N GLN A 480 -8.00 -6.65 -21.63
CA GLN A 480 -7.97 -5.35 -22.32
C GLN A 480 -9.37 -4.80 -22.47
N MET A 481 -9.52 -3.49 -22.55
CA MET A 481 -10.82 -2.86 -22.80
C MET A 481 -10.78 -1.84 -23.94
N ALA A 482 -11.94 -1.62 -24.54
CA ALA A 482 -12.17 -0.56 -25.52
C ALA A 482 -13.50 0.14 -25.22
N PHE A 483 -13.55 1.46 -25.34
CA PHE A 483 -14.83 2.17 -25.27
C PHE A 483 -15.66 1.95 -26.53
N LEU A 484 -16.94 1.68 -26.33
CA LEU A 484 -17.96 1.61 -27.37
C LEU A 484 -18.76 2.91 -27.44
N ASP A 485 -19.04 3.51 -26.29
CA ASP A 485 -19.82 4.74 -26.18
C ASP A 485 -19.33 5.56 -24.98
N LEU A 486 -19.28 6.88 -25.13
CA LEU A 486 -18.84 7.79 -24.09
C LEU A 486 -19.46 9.17 -24.31
N SER A 487 -20.36 9.55 -23.38
CA SER A 487 -21.13 10.78 -23.48
C SER A 487 -21.18 11.52 -22.16
N VAL A 488 -21.03 12.84 -22.24
CA VAL A 488 -21.28 13.76 -21.13
C VAL A 488 -22.66 14.37 -21.33
N VAL A 489 -23.54 14.25 -20.34
CA VAL A 489 -24.91 14.76 -20.40
C VAL A 489 -25.11 15.87 -19.37
N ASP A 490 -25.62 17.02 -19.81
CA ASP A 490 -25.92 18.15 -18.93
C ASP A 490 -27.27 18.02 -18.22
N ARG A 491 -27.50 18.85 -17.20
CA ARG A 491 -28.78 18.92 -16.46
C ARG A 491 -30.01 19.24 -17.30
N PHE A 492 -29.82 19.74 -18.53
CA PHE A 492 -30.89 20.10 -19.46
C PHE A 492 -31.13 19.00 -20.51
N GLY A 493 -30.42 17.86 -20.40
CA GLY A 493 -30.56 16.71 -21.29
C GLY A 493 -29.79 16.84 -22.61
N ARG A 494 -28.89 17.82 -22.75
CA ARG A 494 -27.98 17.88 -23.89
C ARG A 494 -26.79 16.97 -23.65
N ALA A 495 -26.36 16.28 -24.70
CA ALA A 495 -25.21 15.39 -24.64
C ALA A 495 -24.10 15.88 -25.56
N VAL A 496 -22.86 15.64 -25.13
CA VAL A 496 -21.66 15.65 -25.98
C VAL A 496 -21.18 14.21 -26.06
N ASP A 497 -21.33 13.62 -27.24
CA ASP A 497 -20.79 12.29 -27.53
C ASP A 497 -19.31 12.43 -27.93
N LEU A 498 -18.43 11.91 -27.08
CA LEU A 498 -16.98 11.97 -27.27
C LEU A 498 -16.54 10.98 -28.34
N ILE A 499 -17.27 9.88 -28.48
CA ILE A 499 -17.02 8.86 -29.48
C ILE A 499 -17.93 9.09 -30.69
N GLY A 500 -17.33 9.55 -31.79
CA GLY A 500 -18.01 9.58 -33.09
C GLY A 500 -17.99 8.23 -33.80
N ASP A 501 -16.88 7.50 -33.66
CA ASP A 501 -16.65 6.17 -34.18
C ASP A 501 -15.77 5.42 -33.18
N SER A 502 -16.29 4.32 -32.62
CA SER A 502 -15.60 3.54 -31.59
C SER A 502 -14.33 2.85 -32.10
N LEU A 503 -14.23 2.60 -33.41
CA LEU A 503 -13.05 1.97 -34.01
C LEU A 503 -11.86 2.93 -34.07
N HIS A 504 -12.12 4.24 -34.12
CA HIS A 504 -11.09 5.29 -34.25
C HIS A 504 -10.90 6.13 -32.98
N PHE A 505 -11.58 5.79 -31.88
CA PHE A 505 -11.43 6.50 -30.61
C PHE A 505 -10.16 6.09 -29.88
N ARG A 506 -9.34 7.08 -29.53
CA ARG A 506 -8.05 6.90 -28.83
C ARG A 506 -8.04 7.83 -27.61
N PRO A 507 -8.29 7.31 -26.40
CA PRO A 507 -8.09 8.09 -25.19
C PRO A 507 -6.60 8.20 -24.88
N GLU A 508 -6.22 9.23 -24.12
CA GLU A 508 -4.90 9.27 -23.48
C GLU A 508 -4.84 8.16 -22.41
N ILE A 509 -3.74 7.40 -22.40
CA ILE A 509 -3.56 6.28 -21.48
C ILE A 509 -2.21 6.37 -20.78
N VAL A 510 -2.24 6.16 -19.47
CA VAL A 510 -1.04 6.12 -18.64
C VAL A 510 -0.10 5.00 -19.07
N ARG A 511 1.21 5.19 -18.90
CA ARG A 511 2.26 4.23 -19.30
C ARG A 511 2.04 2.81 -18.77
N THR A 512 1.40 2.68 -17.61
CA THR A 512 1.12 1.41 -16.94
C THR A 512 -0.02 0.62 -17.60
N MET A 513 -0.88 1.28 -18.37
CA MET A 513 -2.04 0.68 -19.06
C MET A 513 -1.85 0.58 -20.59
N GLN A 514 -0.65 0.89 -21.09
CA GLN A 514 -0.32 0.74 -22.51
C GLN A 514 -0.09 -0.73 -22.86
N PRO A 515 -0.87 -1.32 -23.78
CA PRO A 515 -0.66 -2.70 -24.20
C PRO A 515 0.67 -2.87 -24.93
N ALA A 516 1.46 -3.87 -24.54
CA ALA A 516 2.61 -4.31 -25.34
C ALA A 516 2.18 -5.25 -26.48
N HIS A 517 1.15 -6.06 -26.21
CA HIS A 517 0.54 -6.99 -27.16
C HIS A 517 -0.97 -6.77 -27.14
N PHE A 518 -1.64 -6.94 -28.27
CA PHE A 518 -3.07 -6.69 -28.38
C PHE A 518 -3.87 -7.99 -28.31
N ALA A 519 -5.01 -7.95 -27.61
CA ALA A 519 -5.96 -9.06 -27.53
C ALA A 519 -6.45 -9.47 -28.93
N GLN A 520 -6.65 -8.49 -29.81
CA GLN A 520 -7.01 -8.68 -31.22
C GLN A 520 -6.20 -7.72 -32.11
N ASP A 521 -5.98 -8.10 -33.38
CA ASP A 521 -5.26 -7.24 -34.34
C ASP A 521 -6.14 -6.12 -34.91
N GLN A 522 -7.44 -6.36 -34.98
CA GLN A 522 -8.39 -5.39 -35.52
C GLN A 522 -8.59 -4.26 -34.51
N ASP A 523 -8.33 -3.03 -34.97
CA ASP A 523 -8.49 -1.80 -34.18
C ASP A 523 -7.68 -1.84 -32.85
N ALA A 524 -6.53 -2.51 -32.88
CA ALA A 524 -5.65 -2.77 -31.74
C ALA A 524 -5.26 -1.49 -30.97
N ASP A 525 -5.08 -0.38 -31.67
CA ASP A 525 -4.67 0.90 -31.11
C ASP A 525 -5.75 1.56 -30.23
N ARG A 526 -6.98 1.02 -30.17
CA ARG A 526 -8.03 1.45 -29.23
C ARG A 526 -7.95 0.77 -27.85
N LEU A 527 -7.14 -0.28 -27.72
CA LEU A 527 -7.14 -1.16 -26.56
C LEU A 527 -6.35 -0.57 -25.40
N ILE A 528 -6.88 -0.76 -24.20
CA ILE A 528 -6.29 -0.34 -22.93
C ILE A 528 -6.02 -1.59 -22.10
N GLU A 529 -4.80 -1.77 -21.60
CA GLU A 529 -4.42 -2.92 -20.80
C GLU A 529 -4.83 -2.74 -19.33
N LEU A 530 -5.56 -3.73 -18.81
CA LEU A 530 -5.93 -3.85 -17.42
C LEU A 530 -5.16 -5.03 -16.83
N GLY A 531 -4.14 -4.72 -16.04
CA GLY A 531 -3.36 -5.74 -15.33
C GLY A 531 -4.21 -6.57 -14.36
N PRO A 532 -3.74 -7.77 -13.98
CA PRO A 532 -4.40 -8.66 -13.02
C PRO A 532 -4.81 -7.95 -11.74
N ARG A 533 -6.12 -7.90 -11.45
CA ARG A 533 -6.68 -7.39 -10.20
C ARG A 533 -7.84 -8.26 -9.72
N LEU A 534 -7.91 -8.48 -8.41
CA LEU A 534 -8.97 -9.27 -7.80
C LEU A 534 -10.29 -8.51 -7.82
N LEU A 535 -11.38 -9.23 -8.09
CA LEU A 535 -12.75 -8.70 -8.10
C LEU A 535 -13.41 -8.77 -6.71
N GLN A 536 -12.66 -9.19 -5.71
CA GLN A 536 -13.06 -9.25 -4.30
C GLN A 536 -11.91 -8.79 -3.42
N PRO A 537 -12.18 -8.31 -2.19
CA PRO A 537 -11.11 -7.88 -1.31
C PRO A 537 -10.21 -9.05 -0.89
N ALA A 538 -8.91 -8.79 -0.80
CA ALA A 538 -7.89 -9.74 -0.36
C ALA A 538 -6.72 -8.99 0.30
N ARG A 539 -5.80 -9.70 0.95
CA ARG A 539 -4.57 -9.12 1.49
C ARG A 539 -3.39 -10.07 1.36
N LEU A 540 -2.21 -9.47 1.24
CA LEU A 540 -0.95 -10.11 1.55
C LEU A 540 -0.59 -9.70 2.97
N ARG A 541 -0.59 -10.66 3.88
CA ARG A 541 0.01 -10.45 5.20
C ARG A 541 1.51 -10.57 5.09
N PHE A 542 2.19 -9.66 5.76
CA PHE A 542 3.63 -9.70 5.94
C PHE A 542 3.91 -9.52 7.43
N ASP A 543 3.99 -10.65 8.15
CA ASP A 543 4.09 -10.64 9.60
C ASP A 543 5.48 -11.10 10.06
N PHE A 544 5.88 -10.63 11.24
CA PHE A 544 7.02 -11.19 11.95
C PHE A 544 6.65 -12.51 12.65
N LEU A 545 7.57 -13.47 12.63
CA LEU A 545 7.48 -14.70 13.41
C LEU A 545 8.54 -14.70 14.52
N SER A 546 8.24 -15.35 15.63
CA SER A 546 9.18 -15.60 16.73
C SER A 546 10.39 -16.40 16.27
N ALA A 547 11.60 -15.94 16.58
CA ALA A 547 12.85 -16.60 16.20
C ALA A 547 13.07 -17.99 16.84
N ILE A 548 12.27 -18.38 17.84
CA ILE A 548 12.41 -19.65 18.56
C ILE A 548 11.32 -20.65 18.17
N GLY A 549 10.08 -20.18 18.05
CA GLY A 549 8.90 -21.04 17.90
C GLY A 549 8.05 -20.77 16.66
N ASP A 550 8.48 -19.84 15.80
CA ASP A 550 7.74 -19.41 14.59
C ASP A 550 6.26 -18.99 14.87
N GLU A 551 5.95 -18.61 16.12
CA GLU A 551 4.66 -18.03 16.50
C GLU A 551 4.53 -16.60 15.93
N ASP A 552 3.34 -16.24 15.44
CA ASP A 552 3.03 -14.87 14.97
C ASP A 552 3.25 -13.86 16.12
N VAL A 553 4.14 -12.88 15.91
CA VAL A 553 4.51 -11.88 16.91
C VAL A 553 3.33 -10.97 17.26
N GLU A 554 2.40 -10.71 16.33
CA GLU A 554 1.17 -9.98 16.63
C GLU A 554 0.26 -10.78 17.57
N ALA A 555 0.18 -12.10 17.36
CA ALA A 555 -0.64 -12.98 18.17
C ALA A 555 -0.04 -13.21 19.57
N ALA A 556 1.30 -13.22 19.67
CA ALA A 556 2.07 -13.40 20.90
C ALA A 556 3.04 -12.22 21.14
N PRO A 557 2.54 -11.05 21.60
CA PRO A 557 3.34 -9.85 21.80
C PRO A 557 4.52 -10.07 22.75
N GLY A 558 5.69 -9.53 22.40
CA GLY A 558 6.95 -9.68 23.16
C GLY A 558 7.87 -10.81 22.68
N SER A 559 7.42 -11.64 21.74
CA SER A 559 8.28 -12.59 21.02
C SER A 559 9.25 -11.84 20.11
N ASN A 560 10.55 -12.16 20.17
CA ASN A 560 11.58 -11.49 19.37
C ASN A 560 11.70 -12.15 17.99
N PRO A 561 11.54 -11.42 16.87
CA PRO A 561 11.70 -11.97 15.53
C PRO A 561 13.14 -12.05 15.04
N VAL A 562 14.08 -11.43 15.75
CA VAL A 562 15.50 -11.45 15.40
C VAL A 562 16.13 -12.77 15.84
N CYS A 563 16.63 -13.53 14.88
CA CYS A 563 17.37 -14.78 15.08
C CYS A 563 18.81 -14.53 15.55
N ALA A 564 19.48 -13.59 14.91
CA ALA A 564 20.86 -13.21 15.16
C ALA A 564 21.15 -11.86 14.50
N TRP A 565 22.27 -11.25 14.89
CA TRP A 565 22.83 -10.12 14.16
C TRP A 565 24.12 -10.51 13.48
N LEU A 566 24.28 -10.07 12.24
CA LEU A 566 25.47 -10.32 11.43
C LEU A 566 26.17 -9.00 11.15
N VAL A 567 27.48 -8.95 11.42
CA VAL A 567 28.32 -7.79 11.10
C VAL A 567 29.43 -8.22 10.16
N HIS A 568 29.44 -7.62 8.97
CA HIS A 568 30.52 -7.79 8.00
C HIS A 568 31.75 -6.95 8.43
N ASN A 569 32.67 -7.56 9.17
CA ASN A 569 33.91 -6.90 9.56
C ASN A 569 34.83 -6.79 8.32
N ARG A 570 35.03 -5.56 7.83
CA ARG A 570 35.88 -5.28 6.66
C ARG A 570 37.37 -5.36 6.99
N LEU A 571 37.75 -5.06 8.24
CA LEU A 571 39.15 -5.06 8.69
C LEU A 571 39.72 -6.49 8.74
N ASP A 572 39.04 -7.38 9.47
CA ASP A 572 39.54 -8.76 9.70
C ASP A 572 39.10 -9.76 8.64
N ARG A 573 38.31 -9.30 7.66
CA ARG A 573 37.65 -10.12 6.66
C ARG A 573 36.85 -11.28 7.27
N SER A 574 36.20 -11.04 8.40
CA SER A 574 35.34 -12.00 9.10
C SER A 574 33.86 -11.62 9.08
N LEU A 575 32.98 -12.59 9.33
CA LEU A 575 31.55 -12.37 9.55
C LEU A 575 31.28 -12.61 11.03
N VAL A 576 31.02 -11.55 11.77
CA VAL A 576 30.79 -11.58 13.22
C VAL A 576 29.31 -11.86 13.47
N VAL A 577 29.02 -12.74 14.43
CA VAL A 577 27.68 -13.21 14.77
C VAL A 577 27.38 -12.87 16.23
N TYR A 578 26.25 -12.20 16.43
CA TYR A 578 25.71 -11.89 17.74
C TYR A 578 24.35 -12.55 17.93
N GLU A 579 24.00 -12.82 19.18
CA GLU A 579 22.67 -13.25 19.58
C GLU A 579 21.64 -12.12 19.36
N ALA A 580 20.35 -12.46 19.28
CA ALA A 580 19.23 -11.51 19.25
C ALA A 580 19.32 -10.37 20.29
N THR A 581 19.93 -10.61 21.46
CA THR A 581 20.11 -9.61 22.53
C THR A 581 21.29 -8.66 22.33
N GLY A 582 22.12 -8.86 21.29
CA GLY A 582 23.36 -8.11 21.04
C GLY A 582 24.61 -8.73 21.67
N SER A 583 24.50 -9.87 22.36
CA SER A 583 25.64 -10.57 22.97
C SER A 583 26.51 -11.23 21.90
N ALA A 584 27.84 -11.10 21.99
CA ALA A 584 28.77 -11.66 21.01
C ALA A 584 28.83 -13.20 21.11
N LEU A 585 28.67 -13.89 19.97
CA LEU A 585 28.72 -15.36 19.91
C LEU A 585 30.02 -15.87 19.26
N GLY A 586 30.41 -15.32 18.12
CA GLY A 586 31.62 -15.76 17.43
C GLY A 586 31.79 -15.11 16.08
N GLU A 587 32.80 -15.54 15.32
CA GLU A 587 33.01 -15.09 13.96
C GLU A 587 33.35 -16.25 13.01
N LEU A 588 32.87 -16.15 11.77
CA LEU A 588 33.33 -16.98 10.66
C LEU A 588 34.45 -16.25 9.92
N ARG A 589 35.54 -16.97 9.64
CA ARG A 589 36.67 -16.42 8.89
C ARG A 589 37.43 -17.51 8.16
N VAL A 590 38.19 -17.11 7.14
CA VAL A 590 39.08 -18.04 6.44
C VAL A 590 40.38 -18.22 7.23
N THR A 591 40.65 -19.46 7.64
CA THR A 591 41.91 -19.87 8.27
C THR A 591 42.60 -20.94 7.43
N ARG A 592 43.77 -21.39 7.90
CA ARG A 592 44.47 -22.54 7.33
C ARG A 592 44.47 -23.67 8.35
N ASN A 593 44.04 -24.85 7.95
CA ASN A 593 44.13 -26.03 8.79
C ASN A 593 45.57 -26.55 8.91
N ALA A 594 45.76 -27.63 9.67
CA ALA A 594 47.06 -28.26 9.88
C ALA A 594 47.74 -28.72 8.57
N GLN A 595 46.97 -28.96 7.52
CA GLN A 595 47.45 -29.33 6.18
C GLN A 595 47.69 -28.10 5.27
N SER A 596 47.64 -26.88 5.82
CA SER A 596 47.78 -25.61 5.09
C SER A 596 46.72 -25.36 4.02
N VAL A 597 45.57 -26.04 4.08
CA VAL A 597 44.42 -25.81 3.19
C VAL A 597 43.57 -24.68 3.78
N ARG A 598 43.11 -23.76 2.92
CA ARG A 598 42.18 -22.69 3.32
C ARG A 598 40.82 -23.29 3.63
N GLU A 599 40.28 -22.98 4.80
CA GLU A 599 38.92 -23.38 5.20
C GLU A 599 38.23 -22.25 5.95
N VAL A 600 36.90 -22.29 6.00
CA VAL A 600 36.11 -21.35 6.81
C VAL A 600 35.92 -21.96 8.19
N SER A 601 36.52 -21.34 9.20
CA SER A 601 36.48 -21.82 10.59
C SER A 601 35.70 -20.86 11.48
N TRP A 602 35.00 -21.41 12.47
CA TRP A 602 34.41 -20.66 13.57
C TRP A 602 35.49 -20.27 14.57
N SER A 603 35.52 -19.01 14.99
CA SER A 603 36.39 -18.50 16.06
C SER A 603 35.53 -17.92 17.17
N VAL A 604 35.83 -18.32 18.40
CA VAL A 604 35.14 -17.85 19.61
C VAL A 604 35.55 -16.41 19.90
N LEU A 605 34.57 -15.54 20.14
CA LEU A 605 34.82 -14.15 20.56
C LEU A 605 34.92 -14.06 22.09
N PRO A 606 35.60 -13.03 22.62
CA PRO A 606 35.65 -12.79 24.06
C PRO A 606 34.25 -12.71 24.68
N GLY A 607 34.05 -13.43 25.79
CA GLY A 607 32.78 -13.45 26.52
C GLY A 607 31.71 -14.38 25.94
N SER A 608 31.98 -15.09 24.85
CA SER A 608 31.04 -16.06 24.27
C SER A 608 31.08 -17.42 24.97
N GLU A 609 29.89 -17.99 25.21
CA GLU A 609 29.71 -19.37 25.66
C GLU A 609 29.70 -20.37 24.48
N VAL A 610 29.66 -19.89 23.24
CA VAL A 610 29.61 -20.70 22.00
C VAL A 610 31.02 -21.02 21.52
N THR A 611 31.56 -22.11 22.06
CA THR A 611 32.90 -22.60 21.73
C THR A 611 33.00 -23.31 20.39
N ASP A 612 31.91 -23.94 19.93
CA ASP A 612 31.83 -24.67 18.66
C ASP A 612 30.66 -24.20 17.82
N PHE A 613 30.78 -24.27 16.50
CA PHE A 613 29.74 -23.81 15.58
C PHE A 613 28.41 -24.56 15.77
N GLU A 614 28.43 -25.87 16.06
CA GLU A 614 27.20 -26.65 16.22
C GLU A 614 26.42 -26.25 17.50
N GLN A 615 27.08 -25.64 18.49
CA GLN A 615 26.42 -25.11 19.68
C GLN A 615 25.50 -23.92 19.36
N LEU A 616 25.75 -23.20 18.25
CA LEU A 616 24.90 -22.12 17.78
C LEU A 616 23.46 -22.59 17.56
N ARG A 617 23.26 -23.85 17.15
CA ARG A 617 21.94 -24.43 16.92
C ARG A 617 21.07 -24.47 18.19
N GLY A 618 21.71 -24.57 19.36
CA GLY A 618 21.00 -24.52 20.66
C GLY A 618 20.55 -23.12 21.06
N ILE A 619 21.13 -22.08 20.46
CA ILE A 619 20.76 -20.66 20.69
C ILE A 619 19.76 -20.19 19.64
N SER A 620 20.09 -20.41 18.36
CA SER A 620 19.21 -20.08 17.24
C SER A 620 19.40 -21.09 16.11
N VAL A 621 18.36 -21.89 15.88
CA VAL A 621 18.31 -22.88 14.80
C VAL A 621 18.45 -22.18 13.45
N HIS A 622 17.72 -21.08 13.23
CA HIS A 622 17.74 -20.34 11.97
C HIS A 622 19.09 -19.65 11.70
N ALA A 623 19.75 -19.10 12.72
CA ALA A 623 21.08 -18.52 12.54
C ALA A 623 22.13 -19.59 12.19
N HIS A 624 22.07 -20.74 12.86
CA HIS A 624 22.93 -21.88 12.55
C HIS A 624 22.71 -22.38 11.11
N ASP A 625 21.46 -22.65 10.74
CA ASP A 625 21.12 -23.23 9.45
C ASP A 625 21.41 -22.26 8.28
N PHE A 626 21.23 -20.94 8.49
CA PHE A 626 21.62 -19.91 7.53
C PHE A 626 23.15 -19.84 7.32
N LEU A 627 23.94 -19.93 8.40
CA LEU A 627 25.39 -19.78 8.32
C LEU A 627 26.12 -21.08 7.94
N LYS A 628 25.47 -22.24 8.07
CA LYS A 628 26.08 -23.54 7.79
C LYS A 628 26.56 -23.67 6.34
N PRO A 629 25.77 -23.37 5.29
CA PRO A 629 26.26 -23.38 3.90
C PRO A 629 27.40 -22.40 3.65
N VAL A 630 27.35 -21.22 4.27
CA VAL A 630 28.41 -20.20 4.21
C VAL A 630 29.73 -20.73 4.78
N LYS A 631 29.68 -21.58 5.82
CA LYS A 631 30.85 -22.23 6.42
C LYS A 631 31.34 -23.45 5.62
N THR A 632 30.45 -24.29 5.10
CA THR A 632 30.81 -25.61 4.55
C THR A 632 31.13 -25.61 3.06
N ARG A 633 30.62 -24.65 2.28
CA ARG A 633 30.84 -24.57 0.82
C ARG A 633 32.20 -23.98 0.41
N GLY A 634 33.07 -23.68 1.39
CA GLY A 634 34.45 -23.31 1.19
C GLY A 634 34.72 -21.80 1.10
N PRO A 635 36.00 -21.40 1.04
CA PRO A 635 36.39 -19.99 1.14
C PRO A 635 35.88 -19.08 0.02
N GLU A 636 35.72 -19.60 -1.21
CA GLU A 636 35.26 -18.80 -2.35
C GLU A 636 33.80 -18.35 -2.16
N VAL A 637 32.92 -19.26 -1.70
CA VAL A 637 31.51 -18.92 -1.41
C VAL A 637 31.40 -17.97 -0.23
N PHE A 638 32.25 -18.13 0.79
CA PHE A 638 32.31 -17.20 1.93
C PHE A 638 32.75 -15.79 1.51
N ASP A 639 33.82 -15.69 0.72
CA ASP A 639 34.33 -14.43 0.19
C ASP A 639 33.26 -13.77 -0.74
N ALA A 640 32.57 -14.56 -1.57
CA ALA A 640 31.47 -14.10 -2.42
C ALA A 640 30.25 -13.63 -1.62
N PHE A 641 29.81 -14.37 -0.59
CA PHE A 641 28.69 -13.98 0.28
C PHE A 641 28.98 -12.62 0.93
N ARG A 642 30.17 -12.48 1.52
CA ARG A 642 30.64 -11.24 2.12
C ARG A 642 30.65 -10.07 1.14
N ALA A 643 31.13 -10.28 -0.09
CA ALA A 643 31.17 -9.26 -1.12
C ALA A 643 29.76 -8.90 -1.63
N THR A 644 28.84 -9.86 -1.73
CA THR A 644 27.44 -9.62 -2.10
C THR A 644 26.71 -8.83 -1.02
N VAL A 645 26.91 -9.16 0.26
CA VAL A 645 26.38 -8.36 1.38
C VAL A 645 26.92 -6.94 1.30
N ASP A 646 28.22 -6.75 1.11
CA ASP A 646 28.82 -5.42 0.98
C ASP A 646 28.25 -4.62 -0.21
N LYS A 647 28.00 -5.29 -1.34
CA LYS A 647 27.36 -4.70 -2.52
C LYS A 647 25.90 -4.29 -2.24
N ALA A 648 25.11 -5.14 -1.59
CA ALA A 648 23.75 -4.79 -1.20
C ALA A 648 23.74 -3.60 -0.23
N LEU A 649 24.68 -3.52 0.71
CA LEU A 649 24.76 -2.37 1.61
C LEU A 649 25.10 -1.04 0.92
N GLN A 650 25.60 -1.06 -0.32
CA GLN A 650 25.80 0.16 -1.12
C GLN A 650 24.49 0.70 -1.71
N THR A 651 23.44 -0.12 -1.83
CA THR A 651 22.13 0.31 -2.33
C THR A 651 21.21 0.77 -1.20
N ILE A 652 21.45 0.32 0.03
CA ILE A 652 20.60 0.59 1.20
C ILE A 652 21.13 1.81 1.99
N ASP A 653 20.34 2.89 2.05
CA ASP A 653 20.68 4.11 2.80
C ASP A 653 19.49 4.92 3.37
N PRO A 654 18.62 4.32 4.21
CA PRO A 654 17.37 4.93 4.69
C PRO A 654 17.52 6.21 5.53
N ALA A 655 18.72 6.50 6.08
CA ALA A 655 18.97 7.66 6.94
C ALA A 655 19.99 8.65 6.32
N GLY A 656 20.33 8.46 5.05
CA GLY A 656 21.50 9.10 4.44
C GLY A 656 22.83 8.55 4.96
N PRO A 657 23.97 9.07 4.46
CA PRO A 657 25.27 8.46 4.67
C PRO A 657 25.58 8.35 6.16
N ALA A 658 25.63 7.11 6.65
CA ALA A 658 25.98 6.82 8.03
C ALA A 658 27.30 7.48 8.42
N ASP A 659 27.40 7.92 9.68
CA ASP A 659 28.55 8.65 10.24
C ASP A 659 29.90 8.03 9.78
N PRO A 660 30.73 8.77 9.02
CA PRO A 660 31.85 8.22 8.23
C PRO A 660 33.02 7.61 9.05
N GLY A 661 32.95 7.61 10.39
CA GLY A 661 34.03 7.13 11.26
C GLY A 661 34.11 5.60 11.37
N LEU A 662 33.29 5.01 12.24
CA LEU A 662 33.39 3.60 12.66
C LEU A 662 32.48 2.65 11.89
N GLY A 663 31.27 3.08 11.53
CA GLY A 663 30.31 2.26 10.80
C GLY A 663 30.82 1.80 9.44
N PHE A 664 31.66 2.62 8.79
CA PHE A 664 32.32 2.26 7.55
C PHE A 664 33.38 1.15 7.71
N LEU A 665 34.17 1.18 8.78
CA LEU A 665 35.25 0.20 8.99
C LEU A 665 34.75 -1.11 9.60
N LEU A 666 33.76 -1.02 10.49
CA LEU A 666 33.22 -2.16 11.24
C LEU A 666 32.16 -2.94 10.49
N GLY A 667 31.55 -2.34 9.47
CA GLY A 667 30.36 -2.86 8.82
C GLY A 667 29.09 -2.50 9.60
N ARG A 668 27.97 -2.48 8.89
CA ARG A 668 26.66 -2.19 9.48
C ARG A 668 26.07 -3.48 10.08
N PRO A 669 25.52 -3.47 11.31
CA PRO A 669 24.82 -4.63 11.87
C PRO A 669 23.55 -4.93 11.08
N LEU A 670 23.44 -6.16 10.60
CA LEU A 670 22.28 -6.68 9.89
C LEU A 670 21.50 -7.61 10.78
N ALA A 671 20.18 -7.46 10.80
CA ALA A 671 19.28 -8.34 11.52
C ALA A 671 18.93 -9.54 10.63
N LEU A 672 19.11 -10.75 11.15
CA LEU A 672 18.52 -11.96 10.58
C LEU A 672 17.16 -12.15 11.25
N ILE A 673 16.07 -12.05 10.48
CA ILE A 673 14.69 -12.04 11.00
C ILE A 673 13.84 -13.16 10.42
N ARG A 674 12.84 -13.61 11.17
CA ARG A 674 11.81 -14.55 10.69
C ARG A 674 10.53 -13.81 10.33
N THR A 675 9.99 -14.13 9.16
CA THR A 675 8.75 -13.53 8.67
C THR A 675 7.88 -14.55 7.95
N ARG A 676 6.59 -14.27 7.88
CA ARG A 676 5.61 -15.02 7.12
C ARG A 676 4.90 -14.12 6.13
N LEU A 677 4.76 -14.62 4.91
CA LEU A 677 3.89 -14.09 3.89
C LEU A 677 2.66 -14.99 3.79
N GLU A 678 1.46 -14.41 3.80
CA GLU A 678 0.22 -15.17 3.69
C GLU A 678 -0.78 -14.44 2.77
N MET A 679 -1.27 -15.11 1.73
CA MET A 679 -2.35 -14.63 0.88
C MET A 679 -3.71 -15.01 1.46
N GLU A 680 -4.54 -14.02 1.73
CA GLU A 680 -5.87 -14.23 2.32
C GLU A 680 -6.94 -13.51 1.51
N THR A 681 -8.07 -14.18 1.29
CA THR A 681 -9.27 -13.58 0.70
C THR A 681 -10.23 -13.10 1.77
N HIS A 682 -10.99 -12.05 1.49
CA HIS A 682 -12.04 -11.58 2.39
C HIS A 682 -13.29 -12.47 2.30
N GLY A 683 -13.20 -13.64 2.94
CA GLY A 683 -14.23 -14.67 2.87
C GLY A 683 -14.01 -15.63 1.69
N PRO A 684 -14.98 -16.53 1.41
CA PRO A 684 -14.89 -17.48 0.31
C PRO A 684 -14.81 -16.77 -1.05
N LEU A 685 -14.21 -17.46 -2.03
CA LEU A 685 -14.11 -16.95 -3.38
C LEU A 685 -15.48 -16.73 -4.04
N ALA A 686 -15.57 -15.64 -4.79
CA ALA A 686 -16.71 -15.31 -5.63
C ALA A 686 -17.07 -16.51 -6.51
N SER A 687 -18.36 -16.78 -6.61
CA SER A 687 -18.90 -17.84 -7.43
C SER A 687 -19.53 -17.29 -8.69
N ASP A 688 -19.49 -18.10 -9.75
CA ASP A 688 -20.32 -17.94 -10.93
C ASP A 688 -21.80 -17.96 -10.52
N VAL A 689 -22.56 -16.96 -10.94
CA VAL A 689 -23.99 -16.83 -10.64
C VAL A 689 -24.86 -17.04 -11.89
N SER A 690 -24.28 -17.57 -12.97
CA SER A 690 -25.00 -17.96 -14.18
C SER A 690 -26.08 -18.97 -13.85
N TRP A 691 -27.23 -18.90 -14.53
CA TRP A 691 -28.37 -19.79 -14.28
C TRP A 691 -28.00 -21.28 -14.22
N ARG A 692 -27.08 -21.72 -15.09
CA ARG A 692 -26.58 -23.09 -15.14
C ARG A 692 -25.66 -23.45 -13.96
N MET A 693 -24.75 -22.55 -13.62
CA MET A 693 -23.69 -22.81 -12.62
C MET A 693 -24.14 -22.52 -11.19
N LEU A 694 -25.34 -21.95 -11.01
CA LEU A 694 -25.83 -21.51 -9.70
C LEU A 694 -25.92 -22.64 -8.66
N PHE A 695 -26.18 -23.87 -9.08
CA PHE A 695 -26.31 -25.05 -8.21
C PHE A 695 -25.19 -26.09 -8.42
N GLU A 696 -24.26 -25.84 -9.35
CA GLU A 696 -23.15 -26.73 -9.65
C GLU A 696 -21.87 -26.19 -8.96
N ASP A 697 -21.10 -27.07 -8.32
CA ASP A 697 -19.77 -26.69 -7.83
C ASP A 697 -18.84 -26.57 -9.06
N THR A 698 -18.61 -25.33 -9.49
CA THR A 698 -17.66 -25.03 -10.56
C THR A 698 -16.24 -25.06 -9.99
N GLU A 699 -15.32 -25.75 -10.66
CA GLU A 699 -13.91 -25.73 -10.31
C GLU A 699 -13.36 -24.31 -10.53
N ARG A 700 -12.82 -23.72 -9.47
CA ARG A 700 -12.27 -22.35 -9.49
C ARG A 700 -10.78 -22.41 -9.79
N GLU A 701 -10.32 -21.55 -10.68
CA GLU A 701 -8.92 -21.55 -11.12
C GLU A 701 -8.03 -20.64 -10.25
N LEU A 702 -8.56 -19.52 -9.75
CA LEU A 702 -7.83 -18.53 -8.94
C LEU A 702 -7.06 -19.11 -7.73
N PRO A 703 -7.57 -20.11 -6.98
CA PRO A 703 -6.80 -20.75 -5.90
C PRO A 703 -5.46 -21.34 -6.35
N SER A 704 -5.35 -21.73 -7.62
CA SER A 704 -4.18 -22.43 -8.15
C SER A 704 -3.15 -21.51 -8.79
N TYR A 705 -3.55 -20.29 -9.17
CA TYR A 705 -2.68 -19.36 -9.91
C TYR A 705 -1.45 -18.95 -9.10
N PRO A 706 -0.24 -19.05 -9.68
CA PRO A 706 1.00 -18.68 -9.01
C PRO A 706 1.25 -17.17 -9.09
N TRP A 707 0.99 -16.47 -7.99
CA TRP A 707 1.28 -15.05 -7.85
C TRP A 707 2.71 -14.83 -7.39
N VAL A 708 3.51 -14.15 -8.21
CA VAL A 708 4.89 -13.82 -7.90
C VAL A 708 4.92 -12.86 -6.70
N VAL A 709 5.85 -13.08 -5.78
CA VAL A 709 6.16 -12.15 -4.69
C VAL A 709 7.62 -11.75 -4.80
N ARG A 710 7.87 -10.48 -5.11
CA ARG A 710 9.22 -9.90 -5.05
C ARG A 710 9.49 -9.43 -3.63
N MET A 711 10.60 -9.89 -3.06
CA MET A 711 11.08 -9.44 -1.75
C MET A 711 12.20 -8.43 -1.93
N GLY A 712 11.99 -7.21 -1.45
CA GLY A 712 12.93 -6.11 -1.57
C GLY A 712 12.97 -5.47 -2.96
N GLU A 713 13.37 -4.19 -3.01
CA GLU A 713 13.70 -3.50 -4.24
C GLU A 713 15.09 -2.84 -4.19
N ALA A 714 16.00 -3.24 -5.09
CA ALA A 714 17.40 -2.79 -5.05
C ALA A 714 17.55 -1.31 -5.38
N ASP A 715 16.63 -0.80 -6.21
CA ASP A 715 16.61 0.59 -6.66
C ASP A 715 15.99 1.53 -5.63
N GLU A 716 15.50 1.04 -4.48
CA GLU A 716 14.94 1.87 -3.41
C GLU A 716 15.86 1.90 -2.20
N THR A 717 16.41 3.06 -1.86
CA THR A 717 17.41 3.17 -0.77
C THR A 717 16.81 2.93 0.62
N GLU A 718 15.50 3.11 0.78
CA GLU A 718 14.77 2.83 2.01
C GLU A 718 14.49 1.33 2.21
N ASP A 719 14.69 0.49 1.19
CA ASP A 719 14.53 -0.95 1.31
C ASP A 719 15.72 -1.57 2.04
N GLY A 720 15.48 -2.17 3.19
CA GLY A 720 16.51 -2.76 4.04
C GLY A 720 16.94 -4.18 3.63
N VAL A 721 16.32 -4.81 2.62
CA VAL A 721 16.55 -6.23 2.32
C VAL A 721 17.89 -6.44 1.65
N VAL A 722 18.73 -7.31 2.21
CA VAL A 722 19.96 -7.80 1.56
C VAL A 722 19.66 -9.06 0.75
N GLY A 723 18.80 -9.92 1.30
CA GLY A 723 18.36 -11.16 0.68
C GLY A 723 17.56 -12.03 1.64
N TYR A 724 17.10 -13.17 1.16
CA TYR A 724 16.29 -14.10 1.95
C TYR A 724 16.60 -15.57 1.63
N VAL A 725 16.24 -16.45 2.56
CA VAL A 725 16.11 -17.89 2.32
C VAL A 725 14.68 -18.32 2.59
N THR A 726 14.16 -19.26 1.80
CA THR A 726 12.85 -19.87 2.05
C THR A 726 13.00 -20.93 3.14
N ASP A 727 11.99 -21.06 3.99
CA ASP A 727 12.02 -22.03 5.09
C ASP A 727 12.26 -23.45 4.60
N GLY A 728 13.14 -24.17 5.29
CA GLY A 728 13.59 -25.51 4.92
C GLY A 728 14.62 -25.60 3.78
N ASP A 729 14.82 -24.55 2.98
CA ASP A 729 15.83 -24.49 1.90
C ASP A 729 16.89 -23.40 2.19
N TYR A 730 17.72 -23.64 3.21
CA TYR A 730 18.86 -22.77 3.54
C TYR A 730 20.03 -22.92 2.55
N GLU A 731 19.97 -23.86 1.62
CA GLU A 731 21.04 -24.15 0.64
C GLU A 731 21.06 -23.17 -0.53
N ARG A 732 20.12 -22.21 -0.58
CA ARG A 732 20.02 -21.13 -1.55
C ARG A 732 19.66 -19.82 -0.85
N PHE A 733 20.43 -18.78 -1.13
CA PHE A 733 20.21 -17.42 -0.67
C PHE A 733 19.90 -16.52 -1.87
N ASP A 734 18.66 -16.05 -1.92
CA ASP A 734 18.18 -15.13 -2.96
C ASP A 734 18.54 -13.70 -2.54
N THR A 735 19.24 -12.99 -3.41
CA THR A 735 19.92 -11.71 -3.15
C THR A 735 19.32 -10.60 -3.98
N ILE A 736 19.18 -9.42 -3.36
CA ILE A 736 18.55 -8.26 -4.01
C ILE A 736 19.39 -7.70 -5.16
N VAL A 737 20.72 -7.85 -5.06
CA VAL A 737 21.69 -7.46 -6.08
C VAL A 737 22.25 -8.68 -6.79
N ASP A 738 22.80 -8.49 -7.99
CA ASP A 738 23.59 -9.55 -8.62
C ASP A 738 24.76 -9.97 -7.72
N PRO A 739 24.89 -11.28 -7.41
CA PRO A 739 25.88 -11.76 -6.47
C PRO A 739 27.30 -11.65 -7.03
N ALA A 740 28.27 -11.48 -6.13
CA ALA A 740 29.68 -11.52 -6.49
C ALA A 740 30.08 -12.90 -7.06
N ALA A 741 31.05 -12.90 -7.97
CA ALA A 741 31.59 -14.13 -8.56
C ALA A 741 32.13 -15.07 -7.48
N GLY A 742 31.96 -16.38 -7.68
CA GLY A 742 32.35 -17.41 -6.72
C GLY A 742 31.23 -17.88 -5.78
N GLY A 743 30.02 -17.32 -5.91
CA GLY A 743 28.84 -17.72 -5.12
C GLY A 743 28.24 -19.10 -5.47
N GLY A 744 28.63 -19.70 -6.59
CA GLY A 744 28.09 -20.98 -7.08
C GLY A 744 26.56 -20.96 -7.16
N ASP A 745 25.93 -22.11 -6.86
CA ASP A 745 24.46 -22.23 -6.81
C ASP A 745 23.84 -21.73 -5.49
N TYR A 746 24.66 -21.30 -4.53
CA TYR A 746 24.18 -20.80 -3.23
C TYR A 746 23.61 -19.39 -3.36
N LEU A 747 24.37 -18.46 -3.96
CA LEU A 747 23.93 -17.08 -4.15
C LEU A 747 23.18 -16.93 -5.47
N ARG A 748 21.93 -16.50 -5.42
CA ARG A 748 21.09 -16.31 -6.62
C ARG A 748 20.55 -14.88 -6.64
N PRO A 749 20.60 -14.15 -7.75
CA PRO A 749 19.88 -12.89 -7.83
C PRO A 749 18.37 -13.17 -7.83
N ILE A 750 17.60 -12.33 -7.15
CA ILE A 750 16.14 -12.27 -7.31
C ILE A 750 15.83 -11.88 -8.77
N GLY A 751 16.57 -10.91 -9.31
CA GLY A 751 16.49 -10.47 -10.70
C GLY A 751 15.13 -9.90 -11.08
N ASP A 752 14.85 -9.78 -12.38
CA ASP A 752 13.58 -9.27 -12.89
C ASP A 752 12.45 -10.31 -12.85
N VAL A 753 12.80 -11.59 -12.70
CA VAL A 753 11.86 -12.72 -12.65
C VAL A 753 12.02 -13.44 -11.31
N PRO A 754 11.36 -12.93 -10.24
CA PRO A 754 11.41 -13.55 -8.93
C PRO A 754 10.84 -14.97 -8.97
N LYS A 755 11.39 -15.85 -8.12
CA LYS A 755 10.98 -17.27 -8.05
C LYS A 755 10.07 -17.59 -6.89
N LEU A 756 9.91 -16.67 -5.94
CA LEU A 756 8.97 -16.81 -4.85
C LEU A 756 7.57 -16.53 -5.39
N TRP A 757 6.64 -17.44 -5.13
CA TRP A 757 5.25 -17.28 -5.50
C TRP A 757 4.33 -17.90 -4.44
N LEU A 758 3.12 -17.37 -4.35
CA LEU A 758 2.03 -17.81 -3.49
C LEU A 758 0.76 -18.00 -4.32
N ASN A 759 -0.23 -18.71 -3.79
CA ASN A 759 -1.56 -18.81 -4.40
C ASN A 759 -2.65 -18.57 -3.34
N PHE A 760 -3.94 -18.60 -3.72
CA PHE A 760 -5.04 -18.51 -2.74
C PHE A 760 -5.54 -19.89 -2.28
N GLY A 761 -4.78 -20.95 -2.57
CA GLY A 761 -5.12 -22.34 -2.30
C GLY A 761 -4.15 -22.99 -1.32
N ASP A 762 -3.50 -24.07 -1.76
CA ASP A 762 -2.64 -24.93 -0.94
C ASP A 762 -1.29 -24.32 -0.57
N ARG A 763 -0.84 -23.30 -1.32
CA ARG A 763 0.43 -22.59 -1.15
C ARG A 763 0.20 -21.11 -0.87
N ASN A 764 -0.75 -20.84 0.02
CA ASN A 764 -1.07 -19.48 0.44
C ASN A 764 -0.04 -18.86 1.39
N THR A 765 0.88 -19.66 1.95
CA THR A 765 1.83 -19.21 2.96
C THR A 765 3.26 -19.53 2.55
N ALA A 766 4.17 -18.57 2.74
CA ALA A 766 5.62 -18.81 2.70
C ALA A 766 6.27 -18.23 3.95
N VAL A 767 7.13 -19.03 4.59
CA VAL A 767 7.95 -18.58 5.70
C VAL A 767 9.35 -18.30 5.19
N LEU A 768 9.91 -17.15 5.56
CA LEU A 768 11.18 -16.66 5.08
C LEU A 768 12.08 -16.29 6.25
N THR A 769 13.39 -16.48 6.09
CA THR A 769 14.41 -15.87 6.95
C THR A 769 15.12 -14.79 6.13
N LEU A 770 14.92 -13.52 6.50
CA LEU A 770 15.48 -12.37 5.78
C LEU A 770 16.72 -11.85 6.49
N LEU A 771 17.71 -11.43 5.70
CA LEU A 771 18.81 -10.62 6.17
C LEU A 771 18.52 -9.16 5.81
N VAL A 772 18.35 -8.30 6.80
CA VAL A 772 17.93 -6.90 6.60
C VAL A 772 18.80 -5.89 7.36
N ASP A 773 18.99 -4.70 6.80
CA ASP A 773 19.42 -3.51 7.55
C ASP A 773 18.23 -3.03 8.39
N PRO A 774 18.32 -3.05 9.73
CA PRO A 774 17.20 -2.72 10.61
C PRO A 774 16.73 -1.25 10.52
N ARG A 775 17.48 -0.39 9.81
CA ARG A 775 17.14 1.02 9.60
C ARG A 775 16.12 1.20 8.47
N GLY A 776 16.03 0.24 7.55
CA GLY A 776 15.14 0.27 6.39
C GLY A 776 13.90 -0.60 6.57
N ALA A 777 12.92 -0.42 5.70
CA ALA A 777 11.75 -1.29 5.63
C ALA A 777 12.04 -2.46 4.69
N ALA A 778 11.49 -3.65 4.96
CA ALA A 778 11.47 -4.73 3.99
C ALA A 778 10.17 -4.68 3.20
N HIS A 779 10.23 -4.60 1.87
CA HIS A 779 9.05 -4.58 1.01
C HIS A 779 8.74 -5.96 0.40
N ALA A 780 7.45 -6.22 0.17
CA ALA A 780 6.93 -7.36 -0.55
C ALA A 780 5.90 -6.89 -1.60
N THR A 781 6.17 -7.17 -2.88
CA THR A 781 5.39 -6.67 -4.01
C THR A 781 4.88 -7.81 -4.89
N THR A 782 3.60 -7.79 -5.23
CA THR A 782 2.95 -8.81 -6.08
C THR A 782 2.29 -8.25 -7.33
N ASP A 783 2.12 -6.92 -7.42
CA ASP A 783 1.23 -6.21 -8.36
C ASP A 783 -0.25 -6.61 -8.31
N LEU A 784 -0.62 -7.72 -7.68
CA LEU A 784 -2.03 -8.07 -7.47
C LEU A 784 -2.68 -7.24 -6.36
N LEU A 785 -1.90 -6.88 -5.35
CA LEU A 785 -2.28 -6.14 -4.14
C LEU A 785 -1.30 -4.98 -3.91
N ALA A 786 -1.63 -4.06 -3.00
CA ALA A 786 -0.73 -2.97 -2.67
C ALA A 786 0.55 -3.50 -2.01
N THR A 787 1.65 -2.77 -2.20
CA THR A 787 2.98 -3.14 -1.68
C THR A 787 2.95 -3.20 -0.16
N LYS A 788 3.43 -4.31 0.42
CA LYS A 788 3.49 -4.48 1.88
C LYS A 788 4.88 -4.20 2.39
N LYS A 789 4.96 -3.60 3.56
CA LYS A 789 6.24 -3.34 4.21
C LYS A 789 6.23 -3.68 5.69
N VAL A 790 7.36 -4.15 6.18
CA VAL A 790 7.62 -4.34 7.61
C VAL A 790 8.90 -3.64 8.01
N VAL A 791 8.89 -3.03 9.19
CA VAL A 791 10.07 -2.41 9.80
C VAL A 791 10.35 -3.15 11.09
N VAL A 792 11.61 -3.55 11.32
CA VAL A 792 11.98 -4.23 12.56
C VAL A 792 11.70 -3.29 13.74
N PRO A 793 10.83 -3.67 14.70
CA PRO A 793 10.45 -2.78 15.78
C PRO A 793 11.67 -2.31 16.60
N GLN A 794 11.70 -1.01 16.93
CA GLN A 794 12.84 -0.40 17.63
C GLN A 794 13.16 -1.07 18.96
N GLU A 795 12.16 -1.69 19.61
CA GLU A 795 12.35 -2.40 20.86
C GLU A 795 13.24 -3.66 20.76
N PHE A 796 13.43 -4.20 19.56
CA PHE A 796 14.35 -5.32 19.30
C PHE A 796 15.71 -4.84 18.80
N THR A 797 15.78 -3.64 18.22
CA THR A 797 17.03 -3.10 17.64
C THR A 797 17.83 -2.29 18.66
N ASP A 798 17.22 -1.33 19.36
CA ASP A 798 17.93 -0.38 20.23
C ASP A 798 18.71 -1.06 21.36
N ALA A 799 18.05 -1.97 22.08
CA ALA A 799 18.66 -2.67 23.20
C ALA A 799 19.78 -3.61 22.76
N ALA A 800 19.65 -4.23 21.58
CA ALA A 800 20.66 -5.12 21.04
C ALA A 800 21.87 -4.33 20.55
N LEU A 801 21.67 -3.29 19.74
CA LEU A 801 22.73 -2.44 19.21
C LEU A 801 23.52 -1.75 20.33
N ALA A 802 22.86 -1.32 21.40
CA ALA A 802 23.55 -0.73 22.57
C ALA A 802 24.44 -1.73 23.33
N ARG A 803 24.12 -3.02 23.29
CA ARG A 803 24.89 -4.09 23.97
C ARG A 803 26.02 -4.67 23.13
N MET A 804 26.06 -4.42 21.83
CA MET A 804 27.07 -4.98 20.94
C MET A 804 28.46 -4.43 21.28
N SER A 805 29.33 -5.33 21.72
CA SER A 805 30.78 -5.07 21.81
C SER A 805 31.44 -5.40 20.47
N VAL A 806 32.36 -4.57 20.02
CA VAL A 806 33.10 -4.82 18.77
C VAL A 806 34.51 -5.29 19.11
N ASN A 807 34.88 -6.46 18.58
CA ASN A 807 36.16 -7.10 18.88
C ASN A 807 37.07 -7.02 17.64
N PHE A 808 38.16 -6.30 17.76
CA PHE A 808 39.18 -6.15 16.73
C PHE A 808 40.29 -7.16 16.98
N ARG A 809 40.58 -8.00 16.00
CA ARG A 809 41.68 -8.94 16.14
C ARG A 809 43.00 -8.21 15.95
N THR A 810 43.72 -8.06 17.05
CA THR A 810 45.12 -7.63 17.02
C THR A 810 45.99 -8.87 16.90
N GLY A 811 47.01 -8.81 16.05
CA GLY A 811 48.05 -9.86 16.02
C GLY A 811 48.83 -9.90 17.34
N ASP A 812 49.95 -10.62 17.34
CA ASP A 812 50.85 -10.69 18.48
C ASP A 812 51.37 -9.28 18.84
N LEU A 813 50.83 -8.74 19.92
CA LEU A 813 51.13 -7.41 20.44
C LEU A 813 52.27 -7.54 21.45
N LEU A 814 53.32 -6.77 21.25
CA LEU A 814 54.39 -6.63 22.23
C LEU A 814 54.00 -5.53 23.23
N ALA A 815 53.41 -5.90 24.36
CA ALA A 815 52.88 -4.97 25.36
C ALA A 815 53.27 -5.38 26.78
N GLY A 816 53.58 -4.39 27.62
CA GLY A 816 53.76 -4.57 29.06
C GLY A 816 52.44 -4.36 29.81
N SER A 817 52.34 -4.89 31.02
CA SER A 817 51.24 -4.60 31.94
C SER A 817 51.73 -3.90 33.22
N VAL A 818 50.84 -3.11 33.82
CA VAL A 818 51.06 -2.43 35.10
C VAL A 818 49.84 -2.62 35.99
N ASP A 819 50.05 -2.76 37.29
CA ASP A 819 48.96 -2.75 38.26
C ASP A 819 48.55 -1.31 38.56
N LEU A 820 47.37 -0.92 38.11
CA LEU A 820 46.77 0.39 38.42
C LEU A 820 45.56 0.20 39.31
N TYR A 821 45.32 1.16 40.20
CA TYR A 821 44.12 1.14 41.04
C TYR A 821 42.90 1.53 40.22
N GLY A 822 42.00 0.58 40.01
CA GLY A 822 40.73 0.82 39.34
C GLY A 822 39.76 1.66 40.18
N PRO A 823 38.54 1.94 39.68
CA PRO A 823 37.51 2.70 40.39
C PRO A 823 37.14 2.11 41.76
N SER A 824 37.29 0.79 41.90
CA SER A 824 37.06 0.01 43.14
C SER A 824 38.20 0.10 44.16
N ARG A 825 39.31 0.81 43.87
CA ARG A 825 40.54 0.90 44.69
C ARG A 825 41.27 -0.42 44.94
N GLU A 826 41.03 -1.43 44.12
CA GLU A 826 41.86 -2.64 44.07
C GLU A 826 42.88 -2.53 42.93
N PRO A 827 44.09 -3.08 43.08
CA PRO A 827 45.05 -3.14 41.98
C PRO A 827 44.50 -4.06 40.88
N GLN A 828 44.41 -3.52 39.66
CA GLN A 828 43.95 -4.21 38.46
C GLN A 828 45.06 -4.19 37.40
N GLU A 829 45.35 -5.36 36.83
CA GLU A 829 46.28 -5.47 35.72
C GLU A 829 45.76 -4.66 34.52
N THR A 830 46.59 -3.73 34.05
CA THR A 830 46.25 -2.80 32.96
C THR A 830 47.31 -2.92 31.86
N VAL A 831 46.87 -3.14 30.62
CA VAL A 831 47.73 -3.29 29.45
C VAL A 831 48.13 -1.92 28.91
N LEU A 832 49.43 -1.74 28.67
CA LEU A 832 49.99 -0.53 28.07
C LEU A 832 49.99 -0.68 26.54
N MET A 833 49.10 0.03 25.84
CA MET A 833 49.04 -0.02 24.38
C MET A 833 48.45 1.26 23.77
N PRO A 834 48.76 1.59 22.50
CA PRO A 834 48.08 2.67 21.80
C PRO A 834 46.62 2.31 21.54
N VAL A 835 45.72 3.27 21.70
CA VAL A 835 44.29 3.15 21.36
C VAL A 835 43.94 4.09 20.21
N PRO A 836 42.97 3.74 19.35
CA PRO A 836 42.52 4.63 18.28
C PRO A 836 41.95 5.95 18.84
N ALA A 837 42.60 7.07 18.55
CA ALA A 837 42.21 8.39 19.08
C ALA A 837 40.88 8.94 18.51
N THR A 838 40.43 8.41 17.37
CA THR A 838 39.25 8.88 16.63
C THR A 838 37.94 8.22 17.05
N VAL A 839 37.99 7.27 18.00
CA VAL A 839 36.85 6.42 18.36
C VAL A 839 36.44 6.63 19.81
N LEU A 840 35.23 7.14 20.01
CA LEU A 840 34.61 7.31 21.33
C LEU A 840 33.99 6.00 21.80
N GLY A 841 34.36 5.55 23.00
CA GLY A 841 33.86 4.35 23.65
C GLY A 841 34.83 3.83 24.71
N GLU A 842 34.47 2.73 25.36
CA GLU A 842 35.33 2.09 26.36
C GLU A 842 36.19 1.00 25.71
N TRP A 843 37.49 1.26 25.63
CA TRP A 843 38.47 0.33 25.08
C TRP A 843 39.01 -0.60 26.16
N SER A 844 39.06 -1.90 25.86
CA SER A 844 39.63 -2.92 26.72
C SER A 844 40.39 -3.97 25.92
N TRP A 845 41.29 -4.70 26.58
CA TRP A 845 42.07 -5.78 25.98
C TRP A 845 41.55 -7.12 26.45
N SER A 846 41.15 -7.98 25.52
CA SER A 846 40.67 -9.32 25.84
C SER A 846 41.67 -10.37 25.36
N GLU A 847 42.23 -11.18 26.26
CA GLU A 847 43.14 -12.26 25.91
C GLU A 847 42.73 -13.60 26.51
N ASN A 848 43.07 -14.69 25.83
CA ASN A 848 42.78 -16.04 26.30
C ASN A 848 43.97 -16.55 27.14
N ARG A 849 43.77 -16.65 28.45
CA ARG A 849 44.74 -17.23 29.38
C ARG A 849 44.25 -18.59 29.86
N GLY A 850 44.97 -19.65 29.49
CA GLY A 850 44.68 -21.00 29.98
C GLY A 850 43.29 -21.55 29.60
N GLY A 851 42.68 -21.07 28.51
CA GLY A 851 41.36 -21.48 28.05
C GLY A 851 40.23 -20.53 28.44
N THR A 852 40.50 -19.53 29.28
CA THR A 852 39.54 -18.50 29.73
C THR A 852 39.85 -17.15 29.12
N TRP A 853 38.83 -16.47 28.60
CA TRP A 853 38.93 -15.09 28.15
C TRP A 853 38.94 -14.15 29.35
N GLU A 854 40.02 -13.40 29.51
CA GLU A 854 40.16 -12.35 30.51
C GLU A 854 40.08 -10.98 29.83
N LYS A 855 39.32 -10.06 30.42
CA LYS A 855 39.16 -8.68 29.95
C LYS A 855 39.96 -7.75 30.86
N LEU A 856 41.01 -7.14 30.31
CA LEU A 856 41.96 -6.26 30.99
C LEU A 856 41.69 -4.80 30.60
N ALA A 857 41.92 -3.88 31.54
CA ALA A 857 41.85 -2.45 31.27
C ALA A 857 43.03 -2.04 30.36
N ILE A 858 42.85 -0.96 29.58
CA ILE A 858 43.92 -0.38 28.76
C ILE A 858 44.30 0.99 29.30
N GLN A 859 45.60 1.24 29.40
CA GLN A 859 46.15 2.57 29.59
C GLN A 859 46.80 3.01 28.27
N PRO A 860 46.28 4.06 27.60
CA PRO A 860 46.84 4.59 26.37
C PRO A 860 48.30 4.99 26.54
N GLN A 861 49.16 4.53 25.64
CA GLN A 861 50.55 5.02 25.51
C GLN A 861 50.77 5.69 24.16
N ASP A 862 51.68 6.68 24.13
CA ASP A 862 52.10 7.30 22.88
C ASP A 862 52.90 6.29 22.06
N THR A 863 52.69 6.30 20.74
CA THR A 863 53.35 5.39 19.79
C THR A 863 54.88 5.54 19.75
N SER A 864 55.41 6.64 20.29
CA SER A 864 56.84 6.90 20.41
C SER A 864 57.48 6.38 21.70
N ASP A 865 56.69 5.98 22.69
CA ASP A 865 57.19 5.54 23.99
C ASP A 865 57.41 4.02 24.01
N LEU A 866 58.60 3.60 24.43
CA LEU A 866 58.86 2.20 24.76
C LEU A 866 58.21 1.89 26.12
N PRO A 867 57.52 0.75 26.27
CA PRO A 867 56.88 0.41 27.53
C PRO A 867 57.93 0.39 28.66
N PRO A 868 57.66 1.02 29.81
CA PRO A 868 58.61 1.12 30.93
C PRO A 868 58.85 -0.21 31.68
N VAL A 869 58.20 -1.29 31.23
CA VAL A 869 58.20 -2.64 31.82
C VAL A 869 58.62 -3.63 30.73
N GLU A 870 59.22 -4.77 31.09
CA GLU A 870 59.55 -5.81 30.11
C GLU A 870 58.29 -6.23 29.33
N PRO A 871 58.27 -6.05 28.00
CA PRO A 871 57.07 -6.31 27.24
C PRO A 871 56.91 -7.81 26.98
N GLU A 872 55.67 -8.27 27.03
CA GLU A 872 55.29 -9.65 26.75
C GLU A 872 54.61 -9.74 25.38
N ILE A 873 54.70 -10.90 24.75
CA ILE A 873 53.91 -11.18 23.55
C ILE A 873 52.51 -11.56 24.02
N ARG A 874 51.52 -10.74 23.65
CA ARG A 874 50.11 -10.90 23.99
C ARG A 874 49.30 -11.07 22.72
N SER A 875 48.46 -12.09 22.68
CA SER A 875 47.59 -12.37 21.53
C SER A 875 46.14 -12.35 22.00
N GLY A 876 45.33 -11.52 21.35
CA GLY A 876 43.99 -11.25 21.85
C GLY A 876 43.17 -10.37 20.92
N PHE A 877 42.15 -9.73 21.49
CA PHE A 877 41.28 -8.79 20.83
C PHE A 877 41.34 -7.44 21.56
N LEU A 878 41.35 -6.38 20.79
CA LEU A 878 40.99 -5.06 21.27
C LEU A 878 39.46 -4.96 21.23
N THR A 879 38.81 -4.80 22.38
CA THR A 879 37.35 -4.76 22.51
C THR A 879 36.89 -3.32 22.72
N LEU A 880 35.90 -2.89 21.94
CA LEU A 880 35.20 -1.62 22.07
C LEU A 880 33.79 -1.88 22.61
N ASP A 881 33.51 -1.40 23.80
CA ASP A 881 32.16 -1.41 24.38
C ASP A 881 31.51 -0.03 24.25
N ASN A 882 30.17 0.01 24.33
CA ASN A 882 29.37 1.24 24.32
C ASN A 882 29.59 2.13 23.07
N ALA A 883 29.94 1.51 21.94
CA ALA A 883 30.18 2.20 20.67
C ALA A 883 28.96 3.03 20.21
N ALA A 884 27.73 2.51 20.41
CA ALA A 884 26.48 3.16 20.01
C ALA A 884 25.96 4.22 20.98
N ALA A 885 26.43 4.25 22.24
CA ALA A 885 25.96 5.21 23.25
C ALA A 885 26.53 6.62 23.01
N HIS A 886 27.71 6.72 22.37
CA HIS A 886 28.41 7.99 22.15
C HIS A 886 28.01 8.69 20.84
N SER A 887 27.58 7.95 19.81
CA SER A 887 27.09 8.54 18.55
C SER A 887 25.77 9.32 18.73
N ARG A 888 24.90 8.92 19.66
CA ARG A 888 23.64 9.64 19.97
C ARG A 888 23.85 10.96 20.73
N SER A 889 25.01 11.17 21.35
CA SER A 889 25.27 12.38 22.17
C SER A 889 25.61 13.63 21.36
N THR A 890 26.03 13.46 20.11
CA THR A 890 26.42 14.54 19.19
C THR A 890 25.27 15.10 18.34
N GLU A 891 24.12 14.44 18.29
CA GLU A 891 22.91 14.95 17.61
C GLU A 891 22.07 15.89 18.50
N GLY A 892 22.42 16.05 19.76
CA GLY A 892 21.70 16.88 20.74
C GLY A 892 22.41 18.16 21.19
N SER A 893 23.49 18.58 20.52
CA SER A 893 24.29 19.76 20.88
C SER A 893 24.38 20.80 19.78
#